data_AF-A0A8C4LSR8-F1
#
_entry.id   AF-A0A8C4LSR8-F1
#
_cell.length_a   1.000
_cell.length_b   1.000
_cell.length_c   1.000
_cell.angle_alpha   90.00
_cell.angle_beta   90.00
_cell.angle_gamma   90.00
#
_symmetry.space_group_name_H-M   'P 1'
#
loop_
_entity.id
_entity.type
_entity.pdbx_description
1 polymer ?
#
loop_
_entity_poly.entity_id
_entity_poly.type
_entity_poly.pdbx_seq_one_letter_code
_entity_poly.pdbx_strand_id
1 'polypeptide(L)'
;MYGVCGCCGALRPRYKRLVDNIFPEDPEDGLVKTNMEKLTFYALSAPEKLDRIGAYLSERLIRDVGRHRYGYVCIAMEALDQLLMACHCQSINLFVESFLKMVAKLLESEKPNLQILGTNSFVKFANIEEDTPSYHRSYDFFVSRFSEMCHCSHDDLEIKTKIRMSGIKGLQGVVRKTVNDELQANIWDPQHMDKIVPSLLFNLQHVEEAESRSPSPLQAPEKEKENPAELAERCLRELLGRAAFGNIKNAIKPVLIHLDNHSLWEPKVFAIRCFKIIMYSIQPQHSHLVIQQLLSHLDANSRSAATVRAGIVEVLSEAAVIAATGSVGPTVLEMFNTLLRQLRLSIDYALTGSYDGAISLGTKIIKEHEERMFQEAVIKTIGSFASTLPTYQRSEVILFIMSKVPLPSLHHPMETGRTGENRNRLTQIMLLKSLLQVSTGFQCNNMMSALPSNFLDRLLSTALMEDAEIRLFVLEILISFIDRHGNRHKFSTISTLSDISVLKLKVDKCSRQDTVFMKKHSQQLYRHIYLTCKEETNIQKHYEALYGLLALISIELANEEVVVDLIRLVLAVQDVAQVNEENLPVYNRCALYALGAAYLNLISQLTTVPAFCQHIHEVIETRKKEAPYMLPEDVFVERPRLSQNLDGVVIEFLFRQSKISEVLGGSGYNSDRLCLPYIPQLTDEDRLSKRKSIGETISLQVEVESRNSPEKEERVPAEEITYETLKKAIVDSVAVEEQERERRRQVVEKFQKAPFEEIAAHCGARASLLQSKLNQIFEITIRPPPSPSGTITAAYGQPQNHSIPVYEMKFPDLGP
;
A
#
# COMPACT_ATOMS: atom_id res chain seq x y z
N MET A 1 -47.09 58.58 35.34
CA MET A 1 -47.11 59.85 36.10
C MET A 1 -45.92 60.69 35.69
N TYR A 2 -46.17 61.91 35.22
CA TYR A 2 -45.17 62.94 34.94
C TYR A 2 -44.55 63.46 36.25
N GLY A 3 -43.25 63.80 36.24
CA GLY A 3 -42.64 64.58 37.33
C GLY A 3 -41.11 64.52 37.44
N VAL A 4 -40.42 65.36 36.65
CA VAL A 4 -39.19 66.12 37.00
C VAL A 4 -37.92 65.37 37.44
N CYS A 5 -36.89 65.37 36.58
CA CYS A 5 -35.53 65.87 36.91
C CYS A 5 -34.67 65.99 35.63
N GLY A 6 -34.79 67.13 34.95
CA GLY A 6 -34.05 67.51 33.73
C GLY A 6 -32.72 68.23 33.99
N CYS A 7 -32.09 68.06 35.16
CA CYS A 7 -30.88 68.81 35.55
C CYS A 7 -29.67 67.91 35.86
N CYS A 8 -29.54 66.74 35.23
CA CYS A 8 -28.39 65.84 35.40
C CYS A 8 -27.63 65.55 34.10
N GLY A 9 -27.86 66.31 33.02
CA GLY A 9 -27.11 66.15 31.76
C GLY A 9 -25.66 66.64 31.86
N ALA A 10 -25.43 67.75 32.57
CA ALA A 10 -24.12 68.41 32.65
C ALA A 10 -23.10 67.69 33.56
N LEU A 11 -23.56 66.89 34.53
CA LEU A 11 -22.72 66.09 35.44
C LEU A 11 -22.40 64.69 34.90
N ARG A 12 -22.97 64.29 33.75
CA ARG A 12 -22.65 62.99 33.14
C ARG A 12 -21.25 63.00 32.52
N PRO A 13 -20.44 61.95 32.76
CA PRO A 13 -19.15 61.77 32.11
C PRO A 13 -19.24 61.97 30.60
N ARG A 14 -18.27 62.68 30.02
CA ARG A 14 -18.26 63.06 28.59
C ARG A 14 -18.47 61.87 27.64
N TYR A 15 -17.89 60.72 27.96
CA TYR A 15 -18.05 59.50 27.16
C TYR A 15 -19.50 58.98 27.12
N LYS A 16 -20.25 59.04 28.23
CA LYS A 16 -21.67 58.62 28.25
C LYS A 16 -22.54 59.52 27.39
N ARG A 17 -22.28 60.83 27.42
CA ARG A 17 -22.98 61.80 26.55
C ARG A 17 -22.70 61.56 25.07
N LEU A 18 -21.45 61.28 24.72
CA LEU A 18 -21.09 60.96 23.34
C LEU A 18 -21.77 59.68 22.86
N VAL A 19 -21.83 58.64 23.71
CA VAL A 19 -22.57 57.42 23.40
C VAL A 19 -24.07 57.67 23.29
N ASP A 20 -24.69 58.41 24.23
CA ASP A 20 -26.12 58.69 24.20
C ASP A 20 -26.54 59.44 22.92
N ASN A 21 -25.68 60.32 22.39
CA ASN A 21 -25.93 61.12 21.20
C ASN A 21 -25.87 60.32 19.87
N ILE A 22 -25.38 59.09 19.86
CA ILE A 22 -25.41 58.25 18.65
C ILE A 22 -26.78 57.61 18.42
N PHE A 23 -27.62 57.57 19.45
CA PHE A 23 -28.95 56.98 19.40
C PHE A 23 -29.99 58.06 19.08
N PRO A 24 -30.73 57.93 17.96
CA PRO A 24 -31.83 58.82 17.60
C PRO A 24 -33.05 58.64 18.54
N GLU A 25 -34.03 59.53 18.43
CA GLU A 25 -35.31 59.38 19.14
C GLU A 25 -36.14 58.24 18.53
N ASP A 26 -36.14 58.09 17.20
CA ASP A 26 -36.77 56.97 16.49
C ASP A 26 -35.69 55.93 16.07
N PRO A 27 -35.79 54.66 16.48
CA PRO A 27 -34.84 53.63 16.08
C PRO A 27 -34.74 53.38 14.56
N GLU A 28 -35.76 53.74 13.77
CA GLU A 28 -35.72 53.57 12.31
C GLU A 28 -34.76 54.56 11.61
N ASP A 29 -34.41 55.67 12.28
CA ASP A 29 -33.44 56.66 11.76
C ASP A 29 -31.99 56.13 11.72
N GLY A 30 -31.74 54.98 12.37
CA GLY A 30 -30.44 54.32 12.38
C GLY A 30 -29.34 55.08 13.12
N LEU A 31 -28.10 54.61 13.01
CA LEU A 31 -26.96 55.18 13.70
C LEU A 31 -26.64 56.60 13.19
N VAL A 32 -26.59 57.59 14.11
CA VAL A 32 -26.27 58.98 13.76
C VAL A 32 -24.77 59.13 13.42
N LYS A 33 -24.44 59.01 12.12
CA LYS A 33 -23.07 58.95 11.60
C LYS A 33 -22.14 60.05 12.11
N THR A 34 -22.58 61.32 12.08
CA THR A 34 -21.76 62.46 12.54
C THR A 34 -21.41 62.39 14.04
N ASN A 35 -22.30 61.83 14.86
CA ASN A 35 -22.03 61.63 16.29
C ASN A 35 -21.18 60.39 16.53
N MET A 36 -21.31 59.38 15.67
CA MET A 36 -20.45 58.21 15.66
C MET A 36 -18.99 58.59 15.33
N GLU A 37 -18.75 59.41 14.32
CA GLU A 37 -17.41 59.92 13.98
C GLU A 37 -16.76 60.67 15.17
N LYS A 38 -17.54 61.49 15.88
CA LYS A 38 -17.08 62.17 17.11
C LYS A 38 -16.74 61.17 18.22
N LEU A 39 -17.52 60.10 18.36
CA LEU A 39 -17.27 59.04 19.34
C LEU A 39 -16.01 58.24 18.97
N THR A 40 -15.84 57.89 17.69
CA THR A 40 -14.64 57.20 17.18
C THR A 40 -13.40 58.06 17.36
N PHE A 41 -13.43 59.35 17.01
CA PHE A 41 -12.32 60.27 17.23
C PHE A 41 -11.97 60.39 18.72
N TYR A 42 -12.98 60.46 19.58
CA TYR A 42 -12.78 60.50 21.03
C TYR A 42 -12.17 59.21 21.57
N ALA A 43 -12.59 58.04 21.06
CA ALA A 43 -12.03 56.75 21.42
C ALA A 43 -10.56 56.60 20.98
N LEU A 44 -10.22 57.05 19.77
CA LEU A 44 -8.85 57.07 19.26
C LEU A 44 -7.94 58.03 20.03
N SER A 45 -8.47 59.19 20.44
CA SER A 45 -7.72 60.19 21.20
C SER A 45 -7.50 59.82 22.67
N ALA A 46 -8.27 58.86 23.21
CA ALA A 46 -8.24 58.45 24.61
C ALA A 46 -8.50 56.94 24.75
N PRO A 47 -7.52 56.08 24.39
CA PRO A 47 -7.67 54.62 24.38
C PRO A 47 -8.07 54.03 25.74
N GLU A 48 -7.69 54.65 26.85
CA GLU A 48 -8.04 54.24 28.21
C GLU A 48 -9.54 54.36 28.53
N LYS A 49 -10.29 55.09 27.70
CA LYS A 49 -11.74 55.27 27.84
C LYS A 49 -12.54 54.33 26.95
N LEU A 50 -11.89 53.66 26.00
CA LEU A 50 -12.52 52.72 25.08
C LEU A 50 -13.22 51.59 25.86
N ASP A 51 -12.57 51.06 26.90
CA ASP A 51 -13.16 50.07 27.80
C ASP A 51 -14.48 50.55 28.43
N ARG A 52 -14.49 51.76 29.01
CA ARG A 52 -15.69 52.35 29.62
C ARG A 52 -16.81 52.60 28.61
N ILE A 53 -16.46 52.92 27.36
CA ILE A 53 -17.42 53.07 26.26
C ILE A 53 -18.03 51.70 25.92
N GLY A 54 -17.20 50.67 25.77
CA GLY A 54 -17.63 49.29 25.52
C GLY A 54 -18.55 48.75 26.62
N ALA A 55 -18.17 48.90 27.89
CA ALA A 55 -18.97 48.47 29.04
C ALA A 55 -20.34 49.16 29.07
N TYR A 56 -20.39 50.47 28.79
CA TYR A 56 -21.63 51.22 28.77
C TYR A 56 -22.55 50.84 27.61
N LEU A 57 -22.00 50.61 26.42
CA LEU A 57 -22.74 50.07 25.27
C LEU A 57 -23.29 48.67 25.57
N SER A 58 -22.49 47.83 26.25
CA SER A 58 -22.90 46.49 26.67
C SER A 58 -24.06 46.49 27.63
N GLU A 59 -23.99 47.27 28.72
CA GLU A 59 -25.10 47.43 29.67
C GLU A 59 -26.37 47.95 29.00
N ARG A 60 -26.22 48.89 28.04
CA ARG A 60 -27.35 49.45 27.31
C ARG A 60 -27.99 48.42 26.38
N LEU A 61 -27.20 47.68 25.60
CA LEU A 61 -27.71 46.64 24.72
C LEU A 61 -28.43 45.55 25.50
N ILE A 62 -27.84 45.05 26.60
CA ILE A 62 -28.47 44.01 27.44
C ILE A 62 -29.84 44.49 27.96
N ARG A 63 -29.92 45.75 28.38
CA ARG A 63 -31.17 46.37 28.82
C ARG A 63 -32.19 46.49 27.68
N ASP A 64 -31.76 46.84 26.47
CA ASP A 64 -32.64 47.01 25.31
C ASP A 64 -33.12 45.68 24.74
N VAL A 65 -32.30 44.63 24.80
CA VAL A 65 -32.71 43.24 24.54
C VAL A 65 -33.82 42.83 25.52
N GLY A 66 -33.62 43.05 26.83
CA GLY A 66 -34.63 42.73 27.85
C GLY A 66 -35.93 43.53 27.72
N ARG A 67 -35.86 44.74 27.16
CA ARG A 67 -37.02 45.61 26.89
C ARG A 67 -37.64 45.41 25.51
N HIS A 68 -37.18 44.43 24.74
CA HIS A 68 -37.68 44.14 23.38
C HIS A 68 -37.55 45.31 22.41
N ARG A 69 -36.53 46.16 22.60
CA ARG A 69 -36.29 47.37 21.82
C ARG A 69 -35.21 47.15 20.75
N TYR A 70 -35.52 46.31 19.76
CA TYR A 70 -34.50 45.74 18.86
C TYR A 70 -33.85 46.74 17.89
N GLY A 71 -34.54 47.80 17.48
CA GLY A 71 -33.91 48.81 16.62
C GLY A 71 -32.72 49.50 17.31
N TYR A 72 -32.83 49.83 18.60
CA TYR A 72 -31.69 50.34 19.37
C TYR A 72 -30.60 49.29 19.63
N VAL A 73 -30.95 48.00 19.64
CA VAL A 73 -29.96 46.90 19.70
C VAL A 73 -29.12 46.86 18.41
N CYS A 74 -29.75 47.02 17.24
CA CYS A 74 -29.04 47.13 15.97
C CYS A 74 -28.07 48.32 15.96
N ILE A 75 -28.53 49.50 16.41
CA ILE A 75 -27.70 50.71 16.50
C ILE A 75 -26.52 50.51 17.45
N ALA A 76 -26.74 49.87 18.61
CA ALA A 76 -25.68 49.59 19.58
C ALA A 76 -24.62 48.63 19.02
N MET A 77 -25.02 47.59 18.28
CA MET A 77 -24.08 46.68 17.61
C MET A 77 -23.33 47.35 16.46
N GLU A 78 -24.01 48.16 15.65
CA GLU A 78 -23.37 48.88 14.54
C GLU A 78 -22.32 49.88 15.04
N ALA A 79 -22.64 50.64 16.10
CA ALA A 79 -21.69 51.53 16.74
C ALA A 79 -20.46 50.77 17.28
N LEU A 80 -20.69 49.60 17.87
CA LEU A 80 -19.64 48.77 18.43
C LEU A 80 -18.75 48.15 17.35
N ASP A 81 -19.33 47.66 16.25
CA ASP A 81 -18.59 47.18 15.07
C ASP A 81 -17.70 48.29 14.51
N GLN A 82 -18.20 49.52 14.39
CA GLN A 82 -17.42 50.66 13.89
C GLN A 82 -16.26 51.03 14.84
N LEU A 83 -16.49 51.00 16.15
CA LEU A 83 -15.40 51.23 17.13
C LEU A 83 -14.36 50.12 17.07
N LEU A 84 -14.79 48.87 16.94
CA LEU A 84 -13.91 47.71 16.84
C LEU A 84 -13.04 47.76 15.58
N MET A 85 -13.60 48.15 14.44
CA MET A 85 -12.87 48.28 13.17
C MET A 85 -12.01 49.55 13.09
N ALA A 86 -12.23 50.55 13.95
CA ALA A 86 -11.47 51.80 13.94
C ALA A 86 -10.35 51.82 14.98
N CYS A 87 -10.49 51.11 16.10
CA CYS A 87 -9.57 51.15 17.22
C CYS A 87 -8.71 49.88 17.29
N HIS A 88 -7.43 50.00 16.97
CA HIS A 88 -6.45 48.92 16.74
C HIS A 88 -5.30 48.88 17.77
N CYS A 89 -5.52 49.39 18.99
CA CYS A 89 -4.45 49.61 19.97
C CYS A 89 -4.26 48.44 20.95
N GLN A 90 -3.05 48.33 21.55
CA GLN A 90 -2.65 47.35 22.58
C GLN A 90 -3.56 47.29 23.84
N SER A 91 -4.49 48.24 24.00
CA SER A 91 -5.43 48.34 25.12
C SER A 91 -6.86 47.84 24.81
N ILE A 92 -7.08 47.12 23.71
CA ILE A 92 -8.41 46.68 23.27
C ILE A 92 -9.02 45.56 24.14
N ASN A 93 -8.28 45.01 25.10
CA ASN A 93 -8.64 43.72 25.68
C ASN A 93 -9.99 43.69 26.42
N LEU A 94 -10.19 44.68 27.30
CA LEU A 94 -11.44 44.81 28.06
C LEU A 94 -12.61 45.28 27.17
N PHE A 95 -12.30 46.01 26.10
CA PHE A 95 -13.29 46.39 25.09
C PHE A 95 -13.78 45.17 24.30
N VAL A 96 -12.89 44.27 23.89
CA VAL A 96 -13.26 43.00 23.24
C VAL A 96 -14.07 42.12 24.18
N GLU A 97 -13.76 42.08 25.49
CA GLU A 97 -14.58 41.35 26.46
C GLU A 97 -16.02 41.89 26.51
N SER A 98 -16.17 43.22 26.53
CA SER A 98 -17.48 43.88 26.48
C SER A 98 -18.22 43.59 25.16
N PHE A 99 -17.49 43.53 24.04
CA PHE A 99 -18.01 43.13 22.73
C PHE A 99 -18.48 41.68 22.70
N LEU A 100 -17.66 40.74 23.15
CA LEU A 100 -18.01 39.32 23.20
C LEU A 100 -19.22 39.07 24.12
N LYS A 101 -19.34 39.81 25.23
CA LYS A 101 -20.54 39.79 26.09
C LYS A 101 -21.81 40.23 25.36
N MET A 102 -21.74 41.28 24.54
CA MET A 102 -22.87 41.75 23.72
C MET A 102 -23.26 40.71 22.67
N VAL A 103 -22.28 40.20 21.92
CA VAL A 103 -22.48 39.14 20.92
C VAL A 103 -23.10 37.91 21.58
N ALA A 104 -22.56 37.46 22.71
CA ALA A 104 -23.10 36.32 23.45
C ALA A 104 -24.56 36.54 23.81
N LYS A 105 -24.93 37.75 24.27
CA LYS A 105 -26.32 38.06 24.61
C LYS A 105 -27.27 37.98 23.42
N LEU A 106 -26.80 38.34 22.21
CA LEU A 106 -27.59 38.22 21.00
C LEU A 106 -27.78 36.76 20.56
N LEU A 107 -26.74 35.94 20.69
CA LEU A 107 -26.77 34.50 20.36
C LEU A 107 -27.58 33.65 21.36
N GLU A 108 -27.76 34.13 22.59
CA GLU A 108 -28.70 33.56 23.57
C GLU A 108 -30.17 33.79 23.19
N SER A 109 -30.46 34.77 22.33
CA SER A 109 -31.83 35.06 21.95
C SER A 109 -32.40 33.97 21.04
N GLU A 110 -33.69 33.67 21.19
CA GLU A 110 -34.43 32.77 20.29
C GLU A 110 -34.80 33.43 18.95
N LYS A 111 -34.55 34.74 18.80
CA LYS A 111 -34.91 35.48 17.58
C LYS A 111 -33.86 35.31 16.48
N PRO A 112 -34.22 34.81 15.28
CA PRO A 112 -33.29 34.60 14.17
C PRO A 112 -32.50 35.86 13.79
N ASN A 113 -33.17 37.01 13.70
CA ASN A 113 -32.53 38.26 13.31
C ASN A 113 -31.43 38.72 14.29
N LEU A 114 -31.61 38.45 15.59
CA LEU A 114 -30.60 38.80 16.60
C LEU A 114 -29.42 37.84 16.56
N GLN A 115 -29.68 36.54 16.37
CA GLN A 115 -28.62 35.55 16.18
C GLN A 115 -27.76 35.88 14.95
N ILE A 116 -28.40 36.19 13.82
CA ILE A 116 -27.72 36.60 12.58
C ILE A 116 -26.90 37.87 12.79
N LEU A 117 -27.48 38.89 13.47
CA LEU A 117 -26.77 40.14 13.79
C LEU A 117 -25.52 39.86 14.65
N GLY A 118 -25.66 39.08 15.72
CA GLY A 118 -24.56 38.71 16.60
C GLY A 118 -23.45 37.95 15.85
N THR A 119 -23.83 36.97 15.02
CA THR A 119 -22.87 36.25 14.16
C THR A 119 -22.14 37.21 13.22
N ASN A 120 -22.85 38.11 12.52
CA ASN A 120 -22.24 39.00 11.55
C ASN A 120 -21.19 39.92 12.21
N SER A 121 -21.51 40.47 13.37
CA SER A 121 -20.54 41.24 14.18
C SER A 121 -19.35 40.39 14.60
N PHE A 122 -19.58 39.16 15.08
CA PHE A 122 -18.50 38.23 15.44
C PHE A 122 -17.58 37.89 14.25
N VAL A 123 -18.13 37.70 13.06
CA VAL A 123 -17.35 37.43 11.84
C VAL A 123 -16.49 38.64 11.46
N LYS A 124 -17.02 39.87 11.59
CA LYS A 124 -16.21 41.08 11.39
C LYS A 124 -15.04 41.13 12.36
N PHE A 125 -15.30 40.86 13.65
CA PHE A 125 -14.25 40.73 14.67
C PHE A 125 -13.20 39.67 14.31
N ALA A 126 -13.64 38.49 13.85
CA ALA A 126 -12.77 37.39 13.50
C ALA A 126 -11.83 37.69 12.32
N ASN A 127 -12.22 38.61 11.42
CA ASN A 127 -11.42 39.00 10.26
C ASN A 127 -10.37 40.10 10.54
N ILE A 128 -10.28 40.61 11.78
CA ILE A 128 -9.25 41.57 12.16
C ILE A 128 -7.94 40.80 12.39
N GLU A 129 -6.87 41.13 11.65
CA GLU A 129 -5.60 40.37 11.64
C GLU A 129 -4.71 40.57 12.88
N GLU A 130 -4.98 41.58 13.72
CA GLU A 130 -4.16 41.90 14.88
C GLU A 130 -4.23 40.85 15.99
N ASP A 131 -3.10 40.64 16.69
CA ASP A 131 -2.94 39.76 17.86
C ASP A 131 -3.82 40.23 19.03
N THR A 132 -5.10 39.92 18.95
CA THR A 132 -6.04 40.05 20.07
C THR A 132 -5.77 38.92 21.05
N PRO A 133 -5.54 39.19 22.35
CA PRO A 133 -5.28 38.13 23.32
C PRO A 133 -6.44 37.15 23.41
N SER A 134 -6.12 35.91 23.69
CA SER A 134 -7.08 34.82 23.52
C SER A 134 -8.10 34.72 24.66
N TYR A 135 -9.37 34.94 24.34
CA TYR A 135 -10.51 34.87 25.26
C TYR A 135 -11.03 33.43 25.45
N HIS A 136 -10.14 32.52 25.85
CA HIS A 136 -10.38 31.07 25.83
C HIS A 136 -11.69 30.60 26.49
N ARG A 137 -12.06 31.12 27.66
CA ARG A 137 -13.32 30.72 28.34
C ARG A 137 -14.58 31.17 27.61
N SER A 138 -14.50 32.23 26.80
CA SER A 138 -15.64 32.74 26.05
C SER A 138 -15.88 31.92 24.78
N TYR A 139 -14.83 31.31 24.21
CA TYR A 139 -14.96 30.50 22.99
C TYR A 139 -15.71 29.18 23.20
N ASP A 140 -15.68 28.58 24.39
CA ASP A 140 -16.49 27.40 24.72
C ASP A 140 -17.99 27.65 24.49
N PHE A 141 -18.46 28.82 24.92
CA PHE A 141 -19.82 29.27 24.70
C PHE A 141 -20.09 29.46 23.21
N PHE A 142 -19.21 30.19 22.49
CA PHE A 142 -19.40 30.45 21.05
C PHE A 142 -19.40 29.17 20.22
N VAL A 143 -18.47 28.24 20.46
CA VAL A 143 -18.43 26.94 19.81
C VAL A 143 -19.75 26.20 20.04
N SER A 144 -20.22 26.16 21.28
CA SER A 144 -21.48 25.47 21.61
C SER A 144 -22.68 26.11 20.92
N ARG A 145 -22.84 27.44 21.02
CA ARG A 145 -23.97 28.17 20.42
C ARG A 145 -23.96 28.13 18.90
N PHE A 146 -22.81 28.34 18.25
CA PHE A 146 -22.72 28.27 16.79
C PHE A 146 -22.92 26.85 16.28
N SER A 147 -22.47 25.82 17.00
CA SER A 147 -22.78 24.42 16.69
C SER A 147 -24.28 24.14 16.77
N GLU A 148 -24.96 24.60 17.83
CA GLU A 148 -26.42 24.49 17.94
C GLU A 148 -27.15 25.17 16.77
N MET A 149 -26.70 26.36 16.37
CA MET A 149 -27.25 27.06 15.19
C MET A 149 -27.06 26.25 13.89
N CYS A 150 -25.95 25.52 13.74
CA CYS A 150 -25.72 24.62 12.61
C CYS A 150 -26.74 23.47 12.53
N HIS A 151 -27.35 23.09 13.65
CA HIS A 151 -28.38 22.05 13.75
C HIS A 151 -29.81 22.60 13.79
N CYS A 152 -30.02 23.89 13.50
CA CYS A 152 -31.33 24.51 13.54
C CYS A 152 -32.36 23.75 12.68
N SER A 153 -33.54 23.54 13.25
CA SER A 153 -34.66 22.81 12.65
C SER A 153 -35.93 23.69 12.62
N HIS A 154 -35.77 24.96 12.27
CA HIS A 154 -36.87 25.91 12.11
C HIS A 154 -37.81 25.49 10.97
N ASP A 155 -39.12 25.73 11.12
CA ASP A 155 -40.16 25.32 10.15
C ASP A 155 -40.01 26.02 8.80
N ASP A 156 -39.73 27.33 8.83
CA ASP A 156 -39.41 28.12 7.64
C ASP A 156 -38.01 27.75 7.10
N LEU A 157 -37.96 27.25 5.87
CA LEU A 157 -36.74 26.82 5.18
C LEU A 157 -35.73 27.97 4.95
N GLU A 158 -36.20 29.18 4.66
CA GLU A 158 -35.33 30.33 4.45
C GLU A 158 -34.68 30.77 5.76
N ILE A 159 -35.47 30.83 6.84
CA ILE A 159 -34.97 31.15 8.18
C ILE A 159 -34.01 30.06 8.66
N LYS A 160 -34.38 28.79 8.49
CA LYS A 160 -33.52 27.63 8.80
C LYS A 160 -32.18 27.73 8.08
N THR A 161 -32.19 28.03 6.79
CA THR A 161 -30.97 28.17 5.97
C THR A 161 -30.11 29.32 6.49
N LYS A 162 -30.71 30.50 6.73
CA LYS A 162 -29.99 31.67 7.27
C LYS A 162 -29.34 31.39 8.63
N ILE A 163 -30.06 30.75 9.57
CA ILE A 163 -29.52 30.41 10.89
C ILE A 163 -28.36 29.41 10.77
N ARG A 164 -28.51 28.35 9.95
CA ARG A 164 -27.43 27.37 9.72
C ARG A 164 -26.20 28.00 9.11
N MET A 165 -26.37 28.85 8.08
CA MET A 165 -25.28 29.62 7.49
C MET A 165 -24.60 30.53 8.51
N SER A 166 -25.37 31.21 9.37
CA SER A 166 -24.81 32.01 10.46
C SER A 166 -24.05 31.16 11.49
N GLY A 167 -24.53 29.97 11.82
CA GLY A 167 -23.80 29.01 12.66
C GLY A 167 -22.44 28.67 12.06
N ILE A 168 -22.40 28.30 10.77
CA ILE A 168 -21.16 27.94 10.06
C ILE A 168 -20.19 29.11 9.98
N LYS A 169 -20.68 30.32 9.63
CA LYS A 169 -19.85 31.54 9.59
C LYS A 169 -19.29 31.89 10.96
N GLY A 170 -20.08 31.69 12.02
CA GLY A 170 -19.63 31.84 13.40
C GLY A 170 -18.51 30.86 13.76
N LEU A 171 -18.67 29.57 13.46
CA LEU A 171 -17.63 28.55 13.66
C LEU A 171 -16.36 28.88 12.87
N GLN A 172 -16.49 29.28 11.61
CA GLN A 172 -15.36 29.71 10.78
C GLN A 172 -14.61 30.89 11.41
N GLY A 173 -15.33 31.86 11.98
CA GLY A 173 -14.75 32.97 12.73
C GLY A 173 -13.97 32.53 13.97
N VAL A 174 -14.49 31.55 14.72
CA VAL A 174 -13.78 30.96 15.86
C VAL A 174 -12.48 30.31 15.39
N VAL A 175 -12.54 29.46 14.35
CA VAL A 175 -11.37 28.78 13.78
C VAL A 175 -10.29 29.78 13.34
N ARG A 176 -10.65 30.90 12.70
CA ARG A 176 -9.67 31.92 12.29
C ARG A 176 -8.93 32.55 13.47
N LYS A 177 -9.63 32.80 14.57
CA LYS A 177 -9.06 33.47 15.74
C LYS A 177 -8.29 32.56 16.68
N THR A 178 -8.56 31.25 16.67
CA THR A 178 -7.99 30.33 17.68
C THR A 178 -6.86 29.45 17.17
N VAL A 179 -6.60 29.39 15.86
CA VAL A 179 -5.65 28.39 15.31
C VAL A 179 -4.19 28.88 15.23
N ASN A 180 -3.94 30.19 15.32
CA ASN A 180 -2.60 30.77 15.11
C ASN A 180 -1.80 31.04 16.41
N ASP A 181 -2.36 30.78 17.59
CA ASP A 181 -1.72 31.10 18.88
C ASP A 181 -1.14 29.83 19.52
N GLU A 182 0.18 29.63 19.41
CA GLU A 182 0.89 28.42 19.89
C GLU A 182 0.87 28.28 21.43
N LEU A 183 0.49 29.32 22.17
CA LEU A 183 0.72 29.40 23.61
C LEU A 183 -0.51 29.16 24.49
N GLN A 184 -1.74 29.14 23.98
CA GLN A 184 -2.92 28.92 24.85
C GLN A 184 -4.12 28.23 24.15
N ALA A 185 -5.03 27.70 24.98
CA ALA A 185 -6.05 26.65 24.74
C ALA A 185 -6.35 26.23 23.30
N ASN A 186 -6.13 24.94 23.10
CA ASN A 186 -6.11 24.24 21.84
C ASN A 186 -7.54 24.08 21.33
N ILE A 187 -7.97 24.85 20.32
CA ILE A 187 -9.24 24.59 19.59
C ILE A 187 -9.34 23.12 19.13
N TRP A 188 -8.19 22.47 19.00
CA TRP A 188 -8.04 21.06 18.68
C TRP A 188 -8.34 20.11 19.85
N ASP A 189 -8.72 20.61 21.02
CA ASP A 189 -9.17 19.77 22.13
C ASP A 189 -10.46 19.03 21.75
N PRO A 190 -10.63 17.77 22.18
CA PRO A 190 -11.81 16.97 21.86
C PRO A 190 -13.13 17.68 22.19
N GLN A 191 -13.19 18.43 23.30
CA GLN A 191 -14.39 19.17 23.72
C GLN A 191 -14.94 20.15 22.67
N HIS A 192 -14.08 20.70 21.81
CA HIS A 192 -14.47 21.61 20.73
C HIS A 192 -14.62 20.86 19.42
N MET A 193 -13.65 20.02 19.05
CA MET A 193 -13.66 19.26 17.80
C MET A 193 -14.87 18.32 17.69
N ASP A 194 -15.30 17.72 18.81
CA ASP A 194 -16.49 16.86 18.90
C ASP A 194 -17.80 17.62 18.66
N LYS A 195 -17.77 18.96 18.63
CA LYS A 195 -18.93 19.81 18.27
C LYS A 195 -18.77 20.42 16.88
N ILE A 196 -17.60 20.98 16.58
CA ILE A 196 -17.34 21.70 15.33
C ILE A 196 -17.42 20.75 14.14
N VAL A 197 -16.68 19.64 14.16
CA VAL A 197 -16.59 18.75 13.00
C VAL A 197 -17.95 18.11 12.69
N PRO A 198 -18.69 17.50 13.65
CA PRO A 198 -20.01 16.97 13.37
C PRO A 198 -21.02 18.01 12.87
N SER A 199 -20.95 19.26 13.37
CA SER A 199 -21.82 20.36 12.90
C SER A 199 -21.59 20.71 11.43
N LEU A 200 -20.32 20.71 10.99
CA LEU A 200 -19.96 20.94 9.60
C LEU A 200 -20.40 19.76 8.71
N LEU A 201 -20.14 18.52 9.15
CA LEU A 201 -20.53 17.30 8.41
C LEU A 201 -22.04 17.18 8.24
N PHE A 202 -22.82 17.49 9.28
CA PHE A 202 -24.28 17.51 9.21
C PHE A 202 -24.80 18.44 8.10
N ASN A 203 -24.21 19.64 7.96
CA ASN A 203 -24.60 20.58 6.92
C ASN A 203 -24.07 20.17 5.54
N LEU A 204 -22.96 19.44 5.46
CA LEU A 204 -22.43 18.89 4.22
C LEU A 204 -23.31 17.77 3.65
N GLN A 205 -23.90 16.94 4.51
CA GLN A 205 -24.73 15.79 4.11
C GLN A 205 -26.02 16.19 3.37
N HIS A 206 -26.63 17.33 3.71
CA HIS A 206 -27.93 17.76 3.20
C HIS A 206 -27.96 18.09 1.69
N VAL A 207 -26.82 18.07 0.99
CA VAL A 207 -26.75 18.24 -0.48
C VAL A 207 -27.08 16.94 -1.22
N GLU A 208 -26.70 15.78 -0.71
CA GLU A 208 -26.91 14.50 -1.40
C GLU A 208 -28.39 14.07 -1.40
N GLU A 209 -29.16 14.45 -0.37
CA GLU A 209 -30.62 14.23 -0.33
C GLU A 209 -31.39 15.12 -1.33
N ALA A 210 -30.82 16.26 -1.73
CA ALA A 210 -31.43 17.19 -2.67
C ALA A 210 -31.08 16.84 -4.13
N GLU A 211 -29.84 16.43 -4.42
CA GLU A 211 -29.39 16.06 -5.77
C GLU A 211 -29.92 14.70 -6.25
N SER A 212 -30.34 13.81 -5.34
CA SER A 212 -31.01 12.53 -5.67
C SER A 212 -32.46 12.71 -6.18
N ARG A 213 -33.03 13.91 -6.07
CA ARG A 213 -34.30 14.28 -6.71
C ARG A 213 -34.00 14.98 -8.02
N SER A 214 -34.42 14.37 -9.13
CA SER A 214 -34.17 14.84 -10.49
C SER A 214 -34.49 16.33 -10.66
N PRO A 215 -33.57 17.17 -11.19
CA PRO A 215 -33.89 18.57 -11.44
C PRO A 215 -34.88 18.66 -12.61
N SER A 216 -36.05 19.24 -12.36
CA SER A 216 -37.00 19.59 -13.43
C SER A 216 -36.43 20.72 -14.30
N PRO A 217 -36.55 20.71 -15.65
CA PRO A 217 -35.72 21.54 -16.54
C PRO A 217 -36.11 23.02 -16.65
N LEU A 218 -36.85 23.60 -15.69
CA LEU A 218 -37.54 24.88 -15.87
C LEU A 218 -37.26 25.94 -14.79
N GLN A 219 -36.06 25.96 -14.21
CA GLN A 219 -35.66 27.08 -13.35
C GLN A 219 -34.43 27.78 -13.93
N ALA A 220 -34.64 29.05 -14.31
CA ALA A 220 -33.65 30.02 -14.74
C ALA A 220 -32.52 30.16 -13.68
N PRO A 221 -31.34 30.69 -14.02
CA PRO A 221 -30.22 30.81 -13.08
C PRO A 221 -30.57 31.89 -12.05
N GLU A 222 -31.22 31.51 -10.96
CA GLU A 222 -31.30 32.36 -9.78
C GLU A 222 -29.87 32.55 -9.26
N LYS A 223 -29.46 33.81 -9.13
CA LYS A 223 -28.21 34.29 -8.52
C LYS A 223 -27.66 33.30 -7.50
N GLU A 224 -26.37 32.94 -7.63
CA GLU A 224 -25.58 32.13 -6.68
C GLU A 224 -25.91 32.48 -5.22
N LYS A 225 -26.92 31.83 -4.63
CA LYS A 225 -27.22 31.93 -3.21
C LYS A 225 -26.25 30.97 -2.54
N GLU A 226 -25.34 31.50 -1.72
CA GLU A 226 -24.41 30.69 -0.92
C GLU A 226 -25.16 29.55 -0.21
N ASN A 227 -24.77 28.31 -0.49
CA ASN A 227 -25.37 27.11 0.10
C ASN A 227 -24.66 26.78 1.44
N PRO A 228 -25.41 26.42 2.52
CA PRO A 228 -24.82 25.93 3.77
C PRO A 228 -23.74 24.87 3.58
N ALA A 229 -23.89 23.93 2.65
CA ALA A 229 -22.92 22.86 2.46
C ALA A 229 -21.59 23.34 1.86
N GLU A 230 -21.62 24.28 0.92
CA GLU A 230 -20.40 24.89 0.39
C GLU A 230 -19.66 25.66 1.47
N LEU A 231 -20.39 26.39 2.32
CA LEU A 231 -19.81 27.09 3.45
C LEU A 231 -19.21 26.11 4.46
N ALA A 232 -19.90 24.99 4.75
CA ALA A 232 -19.40 23.95 5.65
C ALA A 232 -18.13 23.30 5.10
N GLU A 233 -18.10 23.00 3.79
CA GLU A 233 -16.90 22.49 3.12
C GLU A 233 -15.75 23.49 3.21
N ARG A 234 -15.96 24.77 2.85
CA ARG A 234 -14.93 25.82 2.95
C ARG A 234 -14.41 25.96 4.38
N CYS A 235 -15.29 25.93 5.38
CA CYS A 235 -14.91 25.99 6.79
C CYS A 235 -14.08 24.77 7.22
N LEU A 236 -14.47 23.57 6.79
CA LEU A 236 -13.73 22.33 7.09
C LEU A 236 -12.34 22.35 6.44
N ARG A 237 -12.23 22.81 5.19
CA ARG A 237 -10.95 22.99 4.50
C ARG A 237 -10.06 23.99 5.23
N GLU A 238 -10.61 25.11 5.68
CA GLU A 238 -9.88 26.14 6.43
C GLU A 238 -9.36 25.64 7.79
N LEU A 239 -10.16 24.84 8.49
CA LEU A 239 -9.75 24.19 9.74
C LEU A 239 -8.59 23.23 9.47
N LEU A 240 -8.79 22.26 8.56
CA LEU A 240 -7.82 21.20 8.29
C LEU A 240 -6.52 21.71 7.65
N GLY A 241 -6.57 22.78 6.85
CA GLY A 241 -5.40 23.41 6.25
C GLY A 241 -4.42 24.01 7.27
N ARG A 242 -4.88 24.23 8.50
CA ARG A 242 -4.06 24.73 9.61
C ARG A 242 -3.72 23.65 10.65
N ALA A 243 -4.10 22.40 10.42
CA ALA A 243 -3.83 21.31 11.35
C ALA A 243 -2.34 20.92 11.34
N ALA A 244 -1.66 21.12 12.48
CA ALA A 244 -0.33 20.60 12.72
C ALA A 244 -0.34 19.09 13.03
N PHE A 245 0.82 18.43 12.95
CA PHE A 245 1.01 17.00 13.16
C PHE A 245 0.25 16.42 14.37
N GLY A 246 0.37 17.06 15.55
CA GLY A 246 -0.26 16.57 16.79
C GLY A 246 -1.79 16.72 16.84
N ASN A 247 -2.35 17.59 16.01
CA ASN A 247 -3.76 17.99 16.07
C ASN A 247 -4.64 17.26 15.05
N ILE A 248 -4.04 16.67 14.00
CA ILE A 248 -4.78 15.96 12.95
C ILE A 248 -5.64 14.85 13.52
N LYS A 249 -5.14 14.07 14.47
CA LYS A 249 -5.90 13.00 15.11
C LYS A 249 -7.20 13.50 15.75
N ASN A 250 -7.16 14.67 16.40
CA ASN A 250 -8.33 15.26 17.05
C ASN A 250 -9.34 15.81 16.04
N ALA A 251 -8.90 16.16 14.83
CA ALA A 251 -9.78 16.57 13.74
C ALA A 251 -10.45 15.37 13.04
N ILE A 252 -9.71 14.27 12.86
CA ILE A 252 -10.19 13.09 12.12
C ILE A 252 -11.09 12.18 12.97
N LYS A 253 -10.79 12.03 14.27
CA LYS A 253 -11.57 11.15 15.17
C LYS A 253 -13.07 11.50 15.20
N PRO A 254 -13.50 12.77 15.31
CA PRO A 254 -14.92 13.13 15.24
C PRO A 254 -15.56 12.81 13.87
N VAL A 255 -14.81 12.88 12.76
CA VAL A 255 -15.31 12.48 11.43
C VAL A 255 -15.66 11.00 11.43
N LEU A 256 -14.76 10.15 11.92
CA LEU A 256 -14.96 8.70 12.00
C LEU A 256 -16.18 8.36 12.88
N ILE A 257 -16.28 8.98 14.06
CA ILE A 257 -17.42 8.81 14.97
C ILE A 257 -18.73 9.25 14.32
N HIS A 258 -18.72 10.37 13.59
CA HIS A 258 -19.91 10.85 12.89
C HIS A 258 -20.37 9.86 11.82
N LEU A 259 -19.45 9.31 11.02
CA LEU A 259 -19.77 8.31 9.99
C LEU A 259 -20.32 7.02 10.61
N ASP A 260 -19.74 6.54 11.71
CA ASP A 260 -20.22 5.35 12.43
C ASP A 260 -21.64 5.56 12.97
N ASN A 261 -21.86 6.67 13.69
CA ASN A 261 -23.14 6.94 14.37
C ASN A 261 -24.31 7.12 13.38
N HIS A 262 -24.04 7.66 12.20
CA HIS A 262 -25.06 7.91 11.17
C HIS A 262 -25.09 6.81 10.09
N SER A 263 -24.34 5.71 10.26
CA SER A 263 -24.25 4.59 9.31
C SER A 263 -23.84 5.01 7.88
N LEU A 264 -22.96 6.02 7.75
CA LEU A 264 -22.59 6.65 6.47
C LEU A 264 -21.46 5.92 5.72
N TRP A 265 -21.09 4.73 6.19
CA TRP A 265 -20.24 3.79 5.43
C TRP A 265 -21.03 3.04 4.36
N GLU A 266 -22.37 3.04 4.45
CA GLU A 266 -23.28 2.42 3.49
C GLU A 266 -24.51 3.33 3.25
N PRO A 267 -24.62 4.02 2.09
CA PRO A 267 -23.66 4.08 0.99
C PRO A 267 -22.43 4.94 1.31
N LYS A 268 -21.25 4.46 0.89
CA LYS A 268 -19.92 5.09 1.12
C LYS A 268 -19.65 6.42 0.40
N VAL A 269 -20.59 6.94 -0.40
CA VAL A 269 -20.38 8.13 -1.26
C VAL A 269 -20.00 9.34 -0.42
N PHE A 270 -20.76 9.60 0.65
CA PHE A 270 -20.48 10.69 1.57
C PHE A 270 -19.13 10.51 2.29
N ALA A 271 -18.84 9.31 2.78
CA ALA A 271 -17.57 9.02 3.44
C ALA A 271 -16.36 9.28 2.52
N ILE A 272 -16.44 8.86 1.24
CA ILE A 272 -15.41 9.16 0.23
C ILE A 272 -15.28 10.67 0.03
N ARG A 273 -16.39 11.41 -0.08
CA ARG A 273 -16.37 12.87 -0.23
C ARG A 273 -15.70 13.55 0.97
N CYS A 274 -16.05 13.17 2.20
CA CYS A 274 -15.45 13.69 3.42
C CYS A 274 -13.92 13.51 3.42
N PHE A 275 -13.46 12.29 3.13
CA PHE A 275 -12.02 12.01 3.12
C PHE A 275 -11.29 12.64 1.93
N LYS A 276 -11.94 12.85 0.78
CA LYS A 276 -11.38 13.69 -0.30
C LYS A 276 -11.18 15.12 0.16
N ILE A 277 -12.19 15.74 0.78
CA ILE A 277 -12.06 17.10 1.34
C ILE A 277 -10.90 17.14 2.33
N ILE A 278 -10.82 16.17 3.24
CA ILE A 278 -9.73 16.08 4.23
C ILE A 278 -8.36 15.99 3.54
N MET A 279 -8.17 15.01 2.65
CA MET A 279 -6.87 14.74 2.02
C MET A 279 -6.38 15.90 1.16
N TYR A 280 -7.28 16.63 0.49
CA TYR A 280 -6.91 17.83 -0.28
C TYR A 280 -6.67 19.08 0.57
N SER A 281 -7.06 19.06 1.86
CA SER A 281 -6.93 20.23 2.74
C SER A 281 -5.71 20.17 3.63
N ILE A 282 -5.36 18.97 4.11
CA ILE A 282 -4.19 18.80 4.98
C ILE A 282 -2.88 18.96 4.21
N GLN A 283 -1.81 19.31 4.93
CA GLN A 283 -0.48 19.36 4.33
C GLN A 283 -0.03 17.95 3.88
N PRO A 284 0.57 17.79 2.68
CA PRO A 284 0.95 16.48 2.13
C PRO A 284 1.85 15.64 3.04
N GLN A 285 2.71 16.28 3.84
CA GLN A 285 3.60 15.62 4.81
C GLN A 285 2.84 14.89 5.93
N HIS A 286 1.61 15.30 6.23
CA HIS A 286 0.79 14.67 7.26
C HIS A 286 -0.24 13.67 6.71
N SER A 287 -0.28 13.44 5.39
CA SER A 287 -1.22 12.51 4.74
C SER A 287 -1.19 11.10 5.32
N HIS A 288 0.01 10.61 5.65
CA HIS A 288 0.21 9.29 6.28
C HIS A 288 -0.52 9.13 7.62
N LEU A 289 -0.74 10.21 8.38
CA LEU A 289 -1.48 10.16 9.64
C LEU A 289 -2.97 9.85 9.42
N VAL A 290 -3.56 10.40 8.35
CA VAL A 290 -4.96 10.13 8.00
C VAL A 290 -5.13 8.68 7.58
N ILE A 291 -4.18 8.16 6.78
CA ILE A 291 -4.12 6.74 6.41
C ILE A 291 -4.00 5.87 7.67
N GLN A 292 -3.13 6.21 8.62
CA GLN A 292 -3.02 5.49 9.90
C GLN A 292 -4.30 5.53 10.73
N GLN A 293 -5.03 6.66 10.77
CA GLN A 293 -6.32 6.73 11.46
C GLN A 293 -7.36 5.83 10.78
N LEU A 294 -7.42 5.81 9.45
CA LEU A 294 -8.31 4.91 8.69
C LEU A 294 -7.97 3.42 8.91
N LEU A 295 -6.68 3.06 8.91
CA LEU A 295 -6.22 1.70 9.21
C LEU A 295 -6.58 1.28 10.64
N SER A 296 -6.34 2.16 11.61
CA SER A 296 -6.72 1.93 13.01
C SER A 296 -8.23 1.78 13.16
N HIS A 297 -9.01 2.56 12.40
CA HIS A 297 -10.47 2.48 12.39
C HIS A 297 -10.98 1.16 11.80
N LEU A 298 -10.34 0.69 10.72
CA LEU A 298 -10.65 -0.60 10.10
C LEU A 298 -10.38 -1.75 11.09
N ASP A 299 -9.29 -1.70 11.86
CA ASP A 299 -9.01 -2.69 12.88
C ASP A 299 -10.02 -2.66 14.04
N ALA A 300 -10.37 -1.47 14.53
CA ALA A 300 -11.40 -1.30 15.55
C ALA A 300 -12.76 -1.83 15.08
N ASN A 301 -13.03 -1.75 13.77
CA ASN A 301 -14.23 -2.26 13.10
C ASN A 301 -14.06 -3.66 12.49
N SER A 302 -13.05 -4.42 12.88
CA SER A 302 -12.80 -5.78 12.34
C SER A 302 -13.99 -6.73 12.50
N ARG A 303 -14.82 -6.54 13.53
CA ARG A 303 -16.05 -7.32 13.81
C ARG A 303 -17.35 -6.69 13.29
N SER A 304 -17.25 -5.55 12.63
CA SER A 304 -18.41 -4.88 12.01
C SER A 304 -18.84 -5.62 10.74
N ALA A 305 -20.05 -5.31 10.25
CA ALA A 305 -20.57 -5.91 9.02
C ALA A 305 -19.57 -5.74 7.86
N ALA A 306 -19.51 -6.73 6.97
CA ALA A 306 -18.60 -6.73 5.83
C ALA A 306 -18.80 -5.50 4.93
N THR A 307 -20.03 -5.00 4.79
CA THR A 307 -20.36 -3.78 4.02
C THR A 307 -19.72 -2.53 4.63
N VAL A 308 -19.78 -2.38 5.95
CA VAL A 308 -19.12 -1.27 6.67
C VAL A 308 -17.60 -1.34 6.52
N ARG A 309 -17.00 -2.53 6.72
CA ARG A 309 -15.56 -2.74 6.52
C ARG A 309 -15.14 -2.45 5.08
N ALA A 310 -15.95 -2.84 4.10
CA ALA A 310 -15.71 -2.53 2.68
C ALA A 310 -15.77 -1.02 2.41
N GLY A 311 -16.74 -0.31 3.01
CA GLY A 311 -16.81 1.16 2.95
C GLY A 311 -15.55 1.84 3.47
N ILE A 312 -15.01 1.39 4.61
CA ILE A 312 -13.75 1.91 5.18
C ILE A 312 -12.57 1.62 4.23
N VAL A 313 -12.47 0.40 3.69
CA VAL A 313 -11.40 0.00 2.76
C VAL A 313 -11.43 0.82 1.47
N GLU A 314 -12.61 1.12 0.93
CA GLU A 314 -12.72 1.95 -0.27
C GLU A 314 -12.34 3.41 -0.01
N VAL A 315 -12.73 3.97 1.13
CA VAL A 315 -12.26 5.31 1.56
C VAL A 315 -10.75 5.32 1.72
N LEU A 316 -10.17 4.27 2.30
CA LEU A 316 -8.73 4.08 2.42
C LEU A 316 -8.05 4.01 1.04
N SER A 317 -8.65 3.32 0.08
CA SER A 317 -8.14 3.24 -1.31
C SER A 317 -8.09 4.62 -1.97
N GLU A 318 -9.18 5.40 -1.88
CA GLU A 318 -9.24 6.76 -2.46
C GLU A 318 -8.27 7.72 -1.76
N ALA A 319 -8.17 7.64 -0.43
CA ALA A 319 -7.24 8.45 0.34
C ALA A 319 -5.79 8.11 0.01
N ALA A 320 -5.46 6.82 -0.17
CA ALA A 320 -4.11 6.38 -0.47
C ALA A 320 -3.63 6.84 -1.86
N VAL A 321 -4.52 6.87 -2.86
CA VAL A 321 -4.21 7.42 -4.20
C VAL A 321 -3.86 8.90 -4.11
N ILE A 322 -4.57 9.68 -3.28
CA ILE A 322 -4.25 11.09 -3.06
C ILE A 322 -2.95 11.23 -2.26
N ALA A 323 -2.72 10.38 -1.26
CA ALA A 323 -1.51 10.41 -0.44
C ALA A 323 -0.25 10.06 -1.23
N ALA A 324 -0.36 9.24 -2.28
CA ALA A 324 0.77 8.77 -3.08
C ALA A 324 1.57 9.89 -3.76
N THR A 325 0.99 11.09 -3.91
CA THR A 325 1.75 12.27 -4.37
C THR A 325 2.67 12.87 -3.29
N GLY A 326 2.68 12.30 -2.07
CA GLY A 326 3.43 12.77 -0.91
C GLY A 326 4.23 11.67 -0.18
N SER A 327 4.55 11.90 1.09
CA SER A 327 5.43 11.03 1.90
C SER A 327 4.66 9.87 2.55
N VAL A 328 4.40 8.80 1.81
CA VAL A 328 3.71 7.59 2.35
C VAL A 328 4.69 6.55 2.94
N GLY A 329 5.99 6.72 2.68
CA GLY A 329 7.05 5.73 2.94
C GLY A 329 7.00 4.96 4.27
N PRO A 330 6.83 5.61 5.43
CA PRO A 330 6.86 4.91 6.73
C PRO A 330 5.69 3.94 6.97
N THR A 331 4.56 4.14 6.29
CA THR A 331 3.30 3.43 6.56
C THR A 331 2.98 2.33 5.56
N VAL A 332 3.78 2.18 4.50
CA VAL A 332 3.51 1.27 3.38
C VAL A 332 3.35 -0.17 3.87
N LEU A 333 4.34 -0.73 4.56
CA LEU A 333 4.29 -2.12 5.01
C LEU A 333 3.24 -2.36 6.10
N GLU A 334 3.01 -1.38 6.97
CA GLU A 334 1.95 -1.44 8.00
C GLU A 334 0.57 -1.52 7.37
N MET A 335 0.34 -0.73 6.30
CA MET A 335 -0.89 -0.75 5.51
C MET A 335 -1.13 -2.12 4.89
N PHE A 336 -0.15 -2.67 4.15
CA PHE A 336 -0.30 -4.00 3.57
C PHE A 336 -0.49 -5.06 4.65
N ASN A 337 0.26 -5.02 5.75
CA ASN A 337 0.10 -5.97 6.86
C ASN A 337 -1.32 -5.95 7.45
N THR A 338 -1.89 -4.76 7.62
CA THR A 338 -3.26 -4.59 8.12
C THR A 338 -4.29 -5.12 7.14
N LEU A 339 -4.17 -4.78 5.85
CA LEU A 339 -5.07 -5.29 4.80
C LEU A 339 -5.02 -6.83 4.67
N LEU A 340 -3.82 -7.41 4.68
CA LEU A 340 -3.64 -8.87 4.64
C LEU A 340 -4.17 -9.55 5.92
N ARG A 341 -4.09 -8.89 7.09
CA ARG A 341 -4.71 -9.38 8.32
C ARG A 341 -6.24 -9.36 8.21
N GLN A 342 -6.82 -8.30 7.66
CA GLN A 342 -8.27 -8.20 7.44
C GLN A 342 -8.79 -9.26 6.46
N LEU A 343 -8.01 -9.62 5.43
CA LEU A 343 -8.32 -10.76 4.56
C LEU A 343 -8.38 -12.07 5.33
N ARG A 344 -7.40 -12.34 6.20
CA ARG A 344 -7.39 -13.55 7.04
C ARG A 344 -8.59 -13.62 7.97
N LEU A 345 -8.93 -12.50 8.61
CA LEU A 345 -10.13 -12.41 9.47
C LEU A 345 -11.40 -12.69 8.68
N SER A 346 -11.55 -12.12 7.48
CA SER A 346 -12.72 -12.37 6.63
C SER A 346 -12.83 -13.84 6.20
N ILE A 347 -11.72 -14.52 5.94
CA ILE A 347 -11.71 -15.97 5.69
C ILE A 347 -12.20 -16.74 6.93
N ASP A 348 -11.68 -16.39 8.12
CA ASP A 348 -12.10 -17.02 9.37
C ASP A 348 -13.61 -16.82 9.62
N TYR A 349 -14.13 -15.62 9.35
CA TYR A 349 -15.55 -15.31 9.46
C TYR A 349 -16.41 -16.08 8.47
N ALA A 350 -15.98 -16.17 7.20
CA ALA A 350 -16.70 -16.94 6.19
C ALA A 350 -16.76 -18.44 6.53
N LEU A 351 -15.70 -19.00 7.13
CA LEU A 351 -15.63 -20.41 7.50
C LEU A 351 -16.39 -20.74 8.80
N THR A 352 -16.30 -19.87 9.80
CA THR A 352 -16.88 -20.12 11.14
C THR A 352 -18.32 -19.63 11.26
N GLY A 353 -18.76 -18.71 10.39
CA GLY A 353 -20.08 -18.10 10.44
C GLY A 353 -20.31 -17.20 11.65
N SER A 354 -19.25 -16.82 12.38
CA SER A 354 -19.31 -15.97 13.57
C SER A 354 -18.15 -14.99 13.62
N TYR A 355 -18.44 -13.77 14.08
CA TYR A 355 -17.41 -12.76 14.38
C TYR A 355 -16.70 -13.02 15.72
N ASP A 356 -17.31 -13.83 16.60
CA ASP A 356 -16.74 -14.27 17.86
C ASP A 356 -16.33 -15.75 17.75
N GLY A 357 -15.07 -16.05 18.09
CA GLY A 357 -14.53 -17.42 18.10
C GLY A 357 -15.14 -18.35 19.17
N ALA A 358 -16.16 -17.89 19.90
CA ALA A 358 -16.96 -18.68 20.81
C ALA A 358 -18.37 -18.85 20.24
N ILE A 359 -18.88 -20.07 20.27
CA ILE A 359 -20.25 -20.44 19.89
C ILE A 359 -21.20 -19.74 20.87
N SER A 360 -21.54 -18.47 20.62
CA SER A 360 -22.61 -17.78 21.33
C SER A 360 -23.87 -17.87 20.48
N LEU A 361 -24.96 -18.24 21.15
CA LEU A 361 -26.29 -18.49 20.60
C LEU A 361 -26.98 -17.16 20.24
N GLY A 362 -26.34 -16.35 19.39
CA GLY A 362 -26.79 -15.03 18.96
C GLY A 362 -26.37 -14.78 17.51
N THR A 363 -27.12 -15.36 16.58
CA THR A 363 -26.79 -15.44 15.15
C THR A 363 -26.82 -14.06 14.49
N LYS A 364 -25.71 -13.31 14.49
CA LYS A 364 -25.42 -12.41 13.37
C LYS A 364 -25.05 -13.31 12.20
N ILE A 365 -26.03 -13.65 11.37
CA ILE A 365 -25.81 -14.47 10.17
C ILE A 365 -24.76 -13.76 9.31
N ILE A 366 -23.57 -14.35 9.21
CA ILE A 366 -22.55 -13.87 8.29
C ILE A 366 -23.01 -14.18 6.88
N LYS A 367 -23.15 -13.12 6.08
CA LYS A 367 -23.45 -13.25 4.66
C LYS A 367 -22.16 -13.49 3.91
N GLU A 368 -21.88 -14.75 3.60
CA GLU A 368 -20.64 -15.17 2.93
C GLU A 368 -20.36 -14.37 1.65
N HIS A 369 -21.39 -14.02 0.88
CA HIS A 369 -21.26 -13.18 -0.31
C HIS A 369 -20.72 -11.78 0.00
N GLU A 370 -21.15 -11.16 1.11
CA GLU A 370 -20.66 -9.84 1.52
C GLU A 370 -19.19 -9.91 2.00
N GLU A 371 -18.80 -10.99 2.68
CA GLU A 371 -17.39 -11.24 3.02
C GLU A 371 -16.52 -11.42 1.77
N ARG A 372 -17.00 -12.15 0.75
CA ARG A 372 -16.28 -12.26 -0.54
C ARG A 372 -16.14 -10.91 -1.23
N MET A 373 -17.19 -10.08 -1.25
CA MET A 373 -17.11 -8.72 -1.78
C MET A 373 -16.08 -7.87 -1.02
N PHE A 374 -16.05 -7.99 0.32
CA PHE A 374 -15.04 -7.33 1.14
C PHE A 374 -13.62 -7.81 0.80
N GLN A 375 -13.41 -9.12 0.63
CA GLN A 375 -12.12 -9.68 0.22
C GLN A 375 -11.64 -9.10 -1.12
N GLU A 376 -12.53 -9.02 -2.12
CA GLU A 376 -12.21 -8.39 -3.41
C GLU A 376 -11.90 -6.89 -3.27
N ALA A 377 -12.63 -6.17 -2.43
CA ALA A 377 -12.37 -4.75 -2.17
C ALA A 377 -10.98 -4.53 -1.54
N VAL A 378 -10.57 -5.40 -0.60
CA VAL A 378 -9.23 -5.35 -0.01
C VAL A 378 -8.15 -5.67 -1.05
N ILE A 379 -8.33 -6.73 -1.85
CA ILE A 379 -7.38 -7.11 -2.91
C ILE A 379 -7.23 -6.00 -3.95
N LYS A 380 -8.34 -5.37 -4.36
CA LYS A 380 -8.33 -4.22 -5.27
C LYS A 380 -7.59 -3.03 -4.66
N THR A 381 -7.78 -2.76 -3.38
CA THR A 381 -7.11 -1.67 -2.65
C THR A 381 -5.60 -1.91 -2.57
N ILE A 382 -5.18 -3.15 -2.27
CA ILE A 382 -3.77 -3.59 -2.29
C ILE A 382 -3.14 -3.30 -3.67
N GLY A 383 -3.81 -3.69 -4.76
CA GLY A 383 -3.34 -3.45 -6.13
C GLY A 383 -3.27 -1.96 -6.48
N SER A 384 -4.34 -1.22 -6.20
CA SER A 384 -4.42 0.22 -6.46
C SER A 384 -3.30 0.97 -5.73
N PHE A 385 -3.10 0.67 -4.44
CA PHE A 385 -2.02 1.30 -3.68
C PHE A 385 -0.64 0.92 -4.20
N ALA A 386 -0.39 -0.36 -4.46
CA ALA A 386 0.88 -0.82 -5.02
C ALA A 386 1.22 -0.16 -6.37
N SER A 387 0.22 0.11 -7.21
CA SER A 387 0.41 0.77 -8.51
C SER A 387 0.93 2.21 -8.40
N THR A 388 0.72 2.85 -7.24
CA THR A 388 1.20 4.21 -6.97
C THR A 388 2.62 4.25 -6.36
N LEU A 389 3.16 3.10 -5.96
CA LEU A 389 4.47 3.02 -5.32
C LEU A 389 5.61 3.00 -6.35
N PRO A 390 6.77 3.57 -6.01
CA PRO A 390 8.01 3.33 -6.76
C PRO A 390 8.37 1.84 -6.83
N THR A 391 9.05 1.44 -7.90
CA THR A 391 9.41 0.03 -8.17
C THR A 391 10.12 -0.65 -6.99
N TYR A 392 11.02 0.04 -6.27
CA TYR A 392 11.74 -0.55 -5.15
C TYR A 392 10.81 -0.89 -3.96
N GLN A 393 9.92 0.03 -3.55
CA GLN A 393 8.95 -0.24 -2.49
C GLN A 393 7.95 -1.31 -2.91
N ARG A 394 7.53 -1.28 -4.17
CA ARG A 394 6.66 -2.30 -4.74
C ARG A 394 7.33 -3.68 -4.69
N SER A 395 8.63 -3.77 -4.98
CA SER A 395 9.42 -5.00 -4.82
C SER A 395 9.45 -5.49 -3.37
N GLU A 396 9.65 -4.59 -2.40
CA GLU A 396 9.60 -4.95 -0.97
C GLU A 396 8.22 -5.49 -0.56
N VAL A 397 7.13 -4.89 -1.06
CA VAL A 397 5.76 -5.34 -0.81
C VAL A 397 5.50 -6.73 -1.40
N ILE A 398 5.97 -7.00 -2.62
CA ILE A 398 5.85 -8.33 -3.26
C ILE A 398 6.55 -9.39 -2.39
N LEU A 399 7.81 -9.13 -2.00
CA LEU A 399 8.57 -10.03 -1.14
C LEU A 399 7.90 -10.20 0.23
N PHE A 400 7.36 -9.13 0.79
CA PHE A 400 6.62 -9.16 2.05
C PHE A 400 5.37 -10.03 1.97
N ILE A 401 4.51 -9.86 0.95
CA ILE A 401 3.31 -10.69 0.77
C ILE A 401 3.70 -12.16 0.62
N MET A 402 4.70 -12.47 -0.21
CA MET A 402 5.16 -13.84 -0.43
C MET A 402 5.75 -14.47 0.84
N SER A 403 6.39 -13.67 1.71
CA SER A 403 6.87 -14.16 3.01
C SER A 403 5.73 -14.66 3.90
N LYS A 404 4.51 -14.15 3.72
CA LYS A 404 3.31 -14.44 4.50
C LYS A 404 2.46 -15.59 3.93
N VAL A 405 2.70 -16.01 2.68
CA VAL A 405 2.02 -17.16 2.07
C VAL A 405 2.46 -18.43 2.82
N PRO A 406 1.52 -19.19 3.43
CA PRO A 406 1.87 -20.42 4.12
C PRO A 406 2.26 -21.47 3.09
N LEU A 407 3.42 -22.10 3.27
CA LEU A 407 3.84 -23.25 2.47
C LEU A 407 3.43 -24.53 3.18
N PRO A 408 3.12 -25.62 2.45
CA PRO A 408 2.97 -26.94 3.05
C PRO A 408 4.26 -27.29 3.81
N SER A 409 4.21 -27.34 5.14
CA SER A 409 5.37 -27.73 5.93
C SER A 409 5.59 -29.24 5.80
N LEU A 410 6.74 -29.67 5.27
CA LEU A 410 7.18 -31.07 5.31
C LEU A 410 7.36 -31.62 6.75
N HIS A 411 7.38 -30.74 7.75
CA HIS A 411 7.47 -31.08 9.17
C HIS A 411 6.21 -30.62 9.90
N HIS A 412 5.54 -31.58 10.54
CA HIS A 412 4.26 -31.51 11.25
C HIS A 412 2.99 -31.63 10.40
N PRO A 413 2.50 -32.87 10.18
CA PRO A 413 1.06 -33.10 10.14
C PRO A 413 0.52 -32.89 11.57
N MET A 414 0.50 -31.65 12.04
CA MET A 414 -0.27 -31.34 13.25
C MET A 414 -1.73 -31.32 12.82
N GLU A 415 -2.50 -32.21 13.45
CA GLU A 415 -3.95 -32.38 13.44
C GLU A 415 -4.74 -31.10 13.08
N THR A 416 -4.78 -30.74 11.81
CA THR A 416 -5.71 -29.74 11.31
C THR A 416 -6.78 -30.53 10.61
N GLY A 417 -7.95 -30.65 11.25
CA GLY A 417 -9.11 -31.25 10.58
C GLY A 417 -9.43 -30.50 9.27
N ARG A 418 -10.38 -31.02 8.48
CA ARG A 418 -10.79 -30.45 7.17
C ARG A 418 -10.99 -28.92 7.16
N THR A 419 -11.38 -28.33 8.29
CA THR A 419 -11.54 -26.88 8.48
C THR A 419 -10.22 -26.11 8.44
N GLY A 420 -9.14 -26.65 9.03
CA GLY A 420 -7.82 -26.03 9.03
C GLY A 420 -7.13 -26.08 7.66
N GLU A 421 -7.29 -27.20 6.95
CA GLU A 421 -6.82 -27.35 5.56
C GLU A 421 -7.52 -26.35 4.62
N ASN A 422 -8.86 -26.25 4.72
CA ASN A 422 -9.63 -25.25 3.97
C ASN A 422 -9.22 -23.82 4.29
N ARG A 423 -8.94 -23.50 5.56
CA ARG A 423 -8.44 -22.17 5.95
C ARG A 423 -7.10 -21.85 5.31
N ASN A 424 -6.16 -22.80 5.36
CA ASN A 424 -4.84 -22.61 4.78
C ASN A 424 -4.93 -22.41 3.25
N ARG A 425 -5.75 -23.23 2.58
CA ARG A 425 -6.04 -23.11 1.14
C ARG A 425 -6.61 -21.73 0.78
N LEU A 426 -7.68 -21.29 1.44
CA LEU A 426 -8.28 -19.97 1.18
C LEU A 426 -7.30 -18.83 1.47
N THR A 427 -6.48 -18.97 2.52
CA THR A 427 -5.43 -17.99 2.84
C THR A 427 -4.40 -17.91 1.71
N GLN A 428 -3.95 -19.04 1.16
CA GLN A 428 -3.02 -19.07 0.03
C GLN A 428 -3.63 -18.39 -1.20
N ILE A 429 -4.87 -18.73 -1.56
CA ILE A 429 -5.61 -18.12 -2.66
C ILE A 429 -5.66 -16.60 -2.52
N MET A 430 -6.09 -16.09 -1.36
CA MET A 430 -6.23 -14.64 -1.15
C MET A 430 -4.90 -13.89 -1.16
N LEU A 431 -3.84 -14.48 -0.59
CA LEU A 431 -2.51 -13.87 -0.56
C LEU A 431 -1.83 -13.90 -1.93
N LEU A 432 -1.97 -14.99 -2.69
CA LEU A 432 -1.44 -15.08 -4.05
C LEU A 432 -2.20 -14.18 -5.02
N LYS A 433 -3.53 -14.08 -4.87
CA LYS A 433 -4.32 -13.12 -5.62
C LYS A 433 -3.94 -11.67 -5.30
N SER A 434 -3.67 -11.37 -4.03
CA SER A 434 -3.10 -10.08 -3.60
C SER A 434 -1.72 -9.84 -4.24
N LEU A 435 -0.84 -10.84 -4.20
CA LEU A 435 0.50 -10.77 -4.81
C LEU A 435 0.41 -10.51 -6.32
N LEU A 436 -0.47 -11.20 -7.03
CA LEU A 436 -0.72 -11.00 -8.45
C LEU A 436 -1.17 -9.56 -8.76
N GLN A 437 -2.08 -9.00 -7.96
CA GLN A 437 -2.48 -7.59 -8.11
C GLN A 437 -1.29 -6.64 -7.92
N VAL A 438 -0.44 -6.88 -6.93
CA VAL A 438 0.78 -6.08 -6.71
C VAL A 438 1.80 -6.31 -7.84
N SER A 439 1.88 -7.49 -8.45
CA SER A 439 2.81 -7.78 -9.56
C SER A 439 2.34 -7.24 -10.92
N THR A 440 1.06 -6.94 -11.09
CA THR A 440 0.49 -6.55 -12.41
C THR A 440 1.02 -5.20 -12.89
N GLY A 441 1.80 -5.18 -13.97
CA GLY A 441 2.45 -3.97 -14.46
C GLY A 441 3.70 -3.58 -13.66
N PHE A 442 4.31 -4.54 -12.96
CA PHE A 442 5.62 -4.37 -12.35
C PHE A 442 6.70 -4.36 -13.45
N GLN A 443 7.45 -3.26 -13.56
CA GLN A 443 8.52 -3.14 -14.55
C GLN A 443 9.87 -3.24 -13.85
N CYS A 444 10.69 -4.21 -14.26
CA CYS A 444 12.05 -4.34 -13.79
C CYS A 444 13.00 -4.70 -14.94
N ASN A 445 14.15 -4.03 -14.98
CA ASN A 445 15.16 -4.24 -16.02
C ASN A 445 16.11 -5.39 -15.67
N ASN A 446 16.23 -5.76 -14.40
CA ASN A 446 17.15 -6.80 -13.93
C ASN A 446 16.38 -7.95 -13.26
N MET A 447 16.34 -9.09 -13.95
CA MET A 447 15.60 -10.27 -13.49
C MET A 447 16.15 -10.85 -12.18
N MET A 448 17.45 -10.73 -11.92
CA MET A 448 18.05 -11.23 -10.67
C MET A 448 17.58 -10.46 -9.44
N SER A 449 17.27 -9.16 -9.59
CA SER A 449 16.68 -8.36 -8.53
C SER A 449 15.16 -8.52 -8.44
N ALA A 450 14.49 -8.71 -9.58
CA ALA A 450 13.05 -8.89 -9.66
C ALA A 450 12.61 -10.25 -9.08
N LEU A 451 13.37 -11.31 -9.38
CA LEU A 451 13.16 -12.68 -8.93
C LEU A 451 14.40 -13.21 -8.21
N PRO A 452 14.68 -12.77 -6.96
CA PRO A 452 15.74 -13.34 -6.15
C PRO A 452 15.50 -14.84 -5.91
N SER A 453 16.57 -15.62 -5.78
CA SER A 453 16.50 -17.09 -5.67
C SER A 453 15.51 -17.58 -4.61
N ASN A 454 15.60 -17.08 -3.37
CA ASN A 454 14.69 -17.48 -2.29
C ASN A 454 13.20 -17.18 -2.59
N PHE A 455 12.93 -16.10 -3.33
CA PHE A 455 11.58 -15.74 -3.74
C PHE A 455 11.09 -16.67 -4.85
N LEU A 456 11.93 -16.88 -5.88
CA LEU A 456 11.60 -17.77 -6.98
C LEU A 456 11.39 -19.21 -6.50
N ASP A 457 12.27 -19.72 -5.63
CA ASP A 457 12.15 -21.06 -5.04
C ASP A 457 10.81 -21.21 -4.30
N ARG A 458 10.47 -20.26 -3.42
CA ARG A 458 9.16 -20.27 -2.73
C ARG A 458 7.98 -20.23 -3.70
N LEU A 459 8.04 -19.37 -4.72
CA LEU A 459 6.97 -19.19 -5.68
C LEU A 459 6.74 -20.48 -6.47
N LEU A 460 7.84 -21.09 -6.93
CA LEU A 460 7.83 -22.34 -7.67
C LEU A 460 7.37 -23.52 -6.79
N SER A 461 7.82 -23.63 -5.53
CA SER A 461 7.29 -24.63 -4.58
C SER A 461 5.78 -24.48 -4.38
N THR A 462 5.27 -23.24 -4.40
CA THR A 462 3.83 -22.97 -4.30
C THR A 462 3.06 -23.44 -5.55
N ALA A 463 3.69 -23.44 -6.73
CA ALA A 463 3.09 -23.98 -7.96
C ALA A 463 2.93 -25.51 -7.95
N LEU A 464 3.58 -26.23 -7.05
CA LEU A 464 3.46 -27.69 -6.92
C LEU A 464 2.32 -28.12 -5.99
N MET A 465 1.52 -27.16 -5.52
CA MET A 465 0.35 -27.48 -4.72
C MET A 465 -0.79 -28.06 -5.58
N GLU A 466 -1.59 -28.93 -4.98
CA GLU A 466 -2.70 -29.64 -5.66
C GLU A 466 -3.79 -28.69 -6.21
N ASP A 467 -3.95 -27.51 -5.61
CA ASP A 467 -5.01 -26.57 -5.98
C ASP A 467 -4.72 -25.86 -7.32
N ALA A 468 -5.63 -26.05 -8.29
CA ALA A 468 -5.50 -25.49 -9.62
C ALA A 468 -5.52 -23.94 -9.66
N GLU A 469 -6.25 -23.29 -8.76
CA GLU A 469 -6.33 -21.82 -8.73
C GLU A 469 -5.01 -21.21 -8.26
N ILE A 470 -4.38 -21.81 -7.23
CA ILE A 470 -3.05 -21.43 -6.76
C ILE A 470 -2.02 -21.54 -7.89
N ARG A 471 -2.01 -22.67 -8.62
CA ARG A 471 -1.08 -22.84 -9.76
C ARG A 471 -1.26 -21.78 -10.82
N LEU A 472 -2.51 -21.44 -11.15
CA LEU A 472 -2.81 -20.39 -12.12
C LEU A 472 -2.28 -19.02 -11.64
N PHE A 473 -2.45 -18.67 -10.37
CA PHE A 473 -1.88 -17.42 -9.85
C PHE A 473 -0.35 -17.40 -9.95
N VAL A 474 0.33 -18.51 -9.67
CA VAL A 474 1.79 -18.55 -9.78
C VAL A 474 2.24 -18.37 -11.23
N LEU A 475 1.60 -19.03 -12.20
CA LEU A 475 1.90 -18.82 -13.62
C LEU A 475 1.73 -17.34 -14.01
N GLU A 476 0.63 -16.73 -13.59
CA GLU A 476 0.33 -15.33 -13.91
C GLU A 476 1.26 -14.32 -13.20
N ILE A 477 1.72 -14.64 -12.00
CA ILE A 477 2.76 -13.87 -11.30
C ILE A 477 4.07 -13.95 -12.09
N LEU A 478 4.52 -15.16 -12.47
CA LEU A 478 5.75 -15.35 -13.27
C LEU A 478 5.67 -14.60 -14.61
N ILE A 479 4.54 -14.72 -15.31
CA ILE A 479 4.26 -13.96 -16.55
C ILE A 479 4.38 -12.46 -16.30
N SER A 480 3.81 -11.94 -15.22
CA SER A 480 3.85 -10.51 -14.89
C SER A 480 5.27 -10.00 -14.61
N PHE A 481 6.16 -10.85 -14.09
CA PHE A 481 7.57 -10.50 -13.89
C PHE A 481 8.40 -10.56 -15.17
N ILE A 482 8.14 -11.57 -16.01
CA ILE A 482 8.92 -11.81 -17.23
C ILE A 482 8.53 -10.82 -18.33
N ASP A 483 7.26 -10.41 -18.40
CA ASP A 483 6.76 -9.48 -19.42
C ASP A 483 7.22 -8.02 -19.20
N ARG A 484 8.46 -7.72 -19.60
CA ARG A 484 9.04 -6.37 -19.48
C ARG A 484 8.46 -5.39 -20.50
N HIS A 485 8.08 -5.88 -21.68
CA HIS A 485 7.67 -5.04 -22.81
C HIS A 485 6.15 -4.99 -23.05
N GLY A 486 5.36 -5.61 -22.16
CA GLY A 486 3.90 -5.59 -22.24
C GLY A 486 3.33 -6.46 -23.37
N ASN A 487 4.02 -7.54 -23.74
CA ASN A 487 3.60 -8.47 -24.78
C ASN A 487 2.58 -9.51 -24.29
N ARG A 488 2.32 -9.66 -22.98
CA ARG A 488 1.42 -10.69 -22.41
C ARG A 488 0.07 -10.77 -23.12
N HIS A 489 -0.57 -9.63 -23.36
CA HIS A 489 -1.91 -9.58 -23.98
C HIS A 489 -1.95 -10.22 -25.38
N LYS A 490 -0.81 -10.26 -26.10
CA LYS A 490 -0.68 -10.84 -27.43
C LYS A 490 -0.66 -12.37 -27.42
N PHE A 491 -0.40 -12.96 -26.25
CA PHE A 491 -0.38 -14.41 -26.02
C PHE A 491 -1.51 -14.85 -25.08
N SER A 492 -2.53 -14.00 -24.88
CA SER A 492 -3.67 -14.28 -24.00
C SER A 492 -4.56 -15.41 -24.51
N THR A 493 -4.57 -15.64 -25.82
CA THR A 493 -5.28 -16.76 -26.46
C THR A 493 -4.26 -17.63 -27.19
N ILE A 494 -4.31 -18.92 -26.91
CA ILE A 494 -3.45 -19.90 -27.55
C ILE A 494 -3.99 -20.23 -28.95
N SER A 495 -3.14 -20.08 -29.97
CA SER A 495 -3.50 -20.33 -31.37
C SER A 495 -2.26 -20.63 -32.22
N THR A 496 -2.46 -21.23 -33.39
CA THR A 496 -1.43 -21.34 -34.42
C THR A 496 -1.41 -20.07 -35.28
N LEU A 497 -0.25 -19.42 -35.35
CA LEU A 497 -0.07 -18.17 -36.06
C LEU A 497 0.34 -18.45 -37.50
N SER A 498 -0.33 -17.80 -38.45
CA SER A 498 0.09 -17.81 -39.86
C SER A 498 1.27 -16.88 -40.12
N ASP A 499 1.27 -15.71 -39.50
CA ASP A 499 2.33 -14.71 -39.60
C ASP A 499 2.55 -14.00 -38.26
N ILE A 500 3.75 -14.17 -37.70
CA ILE A 500 4.18 -13.56 -36.44
C ILE A 500 4.23 -12.02 -36.50
N SER A 501 4.36 -11.42 -37.70
CA SER A 501 4.42 -9.97 -37.88
C SER A 501 3.15 -9.26 -37.38
N VAL A 502 2.01 -9.96 -37.40
CA VAL A 502 0.71 -9.49 -36.91
C VAL A 502 0.75 -9.14 -35.42
N LEU A 503 1.57 -9.85 -34.63
CA LEU A 503 1.69 -9.60 -33.19
C LEU A 503 2.43 -8.29 -32.87
N LYS A 504 3.19 -7.72 -33.83
CA LYS A 504 3.99 -6.49 -33.65
C LYS A 504 4.78 -6.53 -32.33
N LEU A 505 5.54 -7.60 -32.12
CA LEU A 505 6.26 -7.86 -30.88
C LEU A 505 7.27 -6.75 -30.58
N LYS A 506 7.37 -6.36 -29.31
CA LYS A 506 8.45 -5.50 -28.82
C LYS A 506 9.48 -6.40 -28.16
N VAL A 507 10.65 -6.52 -28.78
CA VAL A 507 11.68 -7.48 -28.36
C VAL A 507 13.01 -6.76 -28.30
N ASP A 508 13.64 -6.83 -27.12
CA ASP A 508 15.01 -6.38 -26.91
C ASP A 508 15.97 -7.57 -26.98
N LYS A 509 17.24 -7.29 -27.29
CA LYS A 509 18.27 -8.34 -27.30
C LYS A 509 18.49 -8.87 -25.88
N CYS A 510 18.51 -10.20 -25.73
CA CYS A 510 18.82 -10.86 -24.46
C CYS A 510 20.14 -10.32 -23.86
N SER A 511 20.05 -9.81 -22.62
CA SER A 511 21.18 -9.19 -21.96
C SER A 511 22.11 -10.22 -21.29
N ARG A 512 23.34 -9.82 -20.94
CA ARG A 512 24.24 -10.66 -20.15
C ARG A 512 23.63 -11.02 -18.79
N GLN A 513 22.86 -10.13 -18.18
CA GLN A 513 22.19 -10.40 -16.90
C GLN A 513 21.09 -11.45 -17.07
N ASP A 514 20.31 -11.38 -18.15
CA ASP A 514 19.29 -12.39 -18.48
C ASP A 514 19.93 -13.76 -18.72
N THR A 515 21.07 -13.80 -19.42
CA THR A 515 21.85 -15.04 -19.62
C THR A 515 22.31 -15.63 -18.28
N VAL A 516 22.80 -14.81 -17.35
CA VAL A 516 23.22 -15.28 -16.01
C VAL A 516 22.02 -15.80 -15.21
N PHE A 517 20.89 -15.09 -15.27
CA PHE A 517 19.65 -15.53 -14.63
C PHE A 517 19.20 -16.90 -15.16
N MET A 518 19.12 -17.05 -16.49
CA MET A 518 18.75 -18.32 -17.10
C MET A 518 19.75 -19.42 -16.78
N LYS A 519 21.06 -19.16 -16.80
CA LYS A 519 22.05 -20.16 -16.38
C LYS A 519 21.83 -20.66 -14.95
N LYS A 520 21.37 -19.80 -14.05
CA LYS A 520 21.14 -20.13 -12.64
C LYS A 520 19.79 -20.81 -12.39
N HIS A 521 18.72 -20.36 -13.06
CA HIS A 521 17.34 -20.69 -12.69
C HIS A 521 16.54 -21.48 -13.75
N SER A 522 17.08 -21.66 -14.96
CA SER A 522 16.39 -22.34 -16.07
C SER A 522 15.92 -23.74 -15.72
N GLN A 523 16.75 -24.57 -15.10
CA GLN A 523 16.40 -25.96 -14.78
C GLN A 523 15.19 -26.05 -13.86
N GLN A 524 15.11 -25.17 -12.86
CA GLN A 524 13.94 -25.06 -11.99
C GLN A 524 12.72 -24.61 -12.81
N LEU A 525 12.81 -23.53 -13.59
CA LEU A 525 11.70 -23.04 -14.41
C LEU A 525 11.16 -24.12 -15.37
N TYR A 526 12.04 -24.83 -16.08
CA TYR A 526 11.66 -25.89 -17.01
C TYR A 526 10.97 -27.04 -16.29
N ARG A 527 11.49 -27.44 -15.11
CA ARG A 527 10.87 -28.49 -14.29
C ARG A 527 9.46 -28.09 -13.87
N HIS A 528 9.26 -26.86 -13.41
CA HIS A 528 7.94 -26.40 -12.97
C HIS A 528 6.96 -26.28 -14.14
N ILE A 529 7.40 -25.80 -15.31
CA ILE A 529 6.57 -25.80 -16.53
C ILE A 529 6.19 -27.25 -16.89
N TYR A 530 7.17 -28.16 -16.91
CA TYR A 530 6.93 -29.57 -17.21
C TYR A 530 5.92 -30.20 -16.25
N LEU A 531 6.11 -30.07 -14.94
CA LEU A 531 5.20 -30.65 -13.94
C LEU A 531 3.81 -30.03 -14.02
N THR A 532 3.72 -28.70 -14.17
CA THR A 532 2.43 -28.01 -14.26
C THR A 532 1.63 -28.47 -15.48
N CYS A 533 2.26 -28.74 -16.62
CA CYS A 533 1.57 -29.27 -17.80
C CYS A 533 0.84 -30.59 -17.52
N LYS A 534 1.36 -31.40 -16.59
CA LYS A 534 0.92 -32.77 -16.30
C LYS A 534 -0.20 -32.85 -15.26
N GLU A 535 -0.71 -31.73 -14.80
CA GLU A 535 -1.78 -31.71 -13.79
C GLU A 535 -3.16 -31.93 -14.42
N GLU A 536 -3.90 -32.92 -13.91
CA GLU A 536 -5.24 -33.28 -14.43
C GLU A 536 -6.30 -32.20 -14.22
N THR A 537 -6.14 -31.37 -13.18
CA THR A 537 -7.09 -30.30 -12.83
C THR A 537 -6.91 -29.03 -13.67
N ASN A 538 -5.99 -29.04 -14.65
CA ASN A 538 -5.78 -27.92 -15.54
C ASN A 538 -6.95 -27.72 -16.52
N ILE A 539 -7.35 -26.46 -16.67
CA ILE A 539 -8.35 -26.00 -17.63
C ILE A 539 -7.70 -25.13 -18.71
N GLN A 540 -8.47 -24.66 -19.68
CA GLN A 540 -8.01 -23.78 -20.77
C GLN A 540 -7.09 -22.64 -20.29
N LYS A 541 -7.48 -21.93 -19.22
CA LYS A 541 -6.70 -20.82 -18.66
C LYS A 541 -5.27 -21.21 -18.26
N HIS A 542 -5.06 -22.43 -17.75
CA HIS A 542 -3.73 -22.92 -17.40
C HIS A 542 -2.86 -23.09 -18.63
N TYR A 543 -3.41 -23.67 -19.70
CA TYR A 543 -2.69 -23.88 -20.95
C TYR A 543 -2.40 -22.56 -21.68
N GLU A 544 -3.31 -21.59 -21.63
CA GLU A 544 -3.07 -20.23 -22.12
C GLU A 544 -1.95 -19.54 -21.32
N ALA A 545 -1.95 -19.65 -19.99
CA ALA A 545 -0.88 -19.10 -19.15
C ALA A 545 0.47 -19.81 -19.38
N LEU A 546 0.48 -21.14 -19.56
CA LEU A 546 1.69 -21.91 -19.90
C LEU A 546 2.24 -21.49 -21.28
N TYR A 547 1.37 -21.32 -22.27
CA TYR A 547 1.74 -20.82 -23.60
C TYR A 547 2.34 -19.41 -23.51
N GLY A 548 1.67 -18.50 -22.80
CA GLY A 548 2.15 -17.15 -22.55
C GLY A 548 3.51 -17.14 -21.85
N LEU A 549 3.71 -17.99 -20.84
CA LEU A 549 4.98 -18.11 -20.12
C LEU A 549 6.11 -18.60 -21.04
N LEU A 550 5.87 -19.65 -21.84
CA LEU A 550 6.84 -20.16 -22.82
C LEU A 550 7.22 -19.11 -23.86
N ALA A 551 6.21 -18.40 -24.41
CA ALA A 551 6.38 -17.33 -25.37
C ALA A 551 7.21 -16.17 -24.78
N LEU A 552 6.88 -15.74 -23.56
CA LEU A 552 7.57 -14.65 -22.88
C LEU A 552 9.00 -15.01 -22.53
N ILE A 553 9.29 -16.22 -22.03
CA ILE A 553 10.68 -16.66 -21.82
C ILE A 553 11.46 -16.60 -23.14
N SER A 554 10.82 -16.99 -24.26
CA SER A 554 11.45 -17.03 -25.58
C SER A 554 11.79 -15.64 -26.13
N ILE A 555 10.96 -14.62 -25.88
CA ILE A 555 11.20 -13.27 -26.41
C ILE A 555 11.92 -12.36 -25.41
N GLU A 556 11.81 -12.59 -24.10
CA GLU A 556 12.40 -11.71 -23.08
C GLU A 556 13.74 -12.22 -22.54
N LEU A 557 13.92 -13.55 -22.43
CA LEU A 557 15.04 -14.14 -21.69
C LEU A 557 15.90 -15.11 -22.50
N ALA A 558 15.45 -15.55 -23.66
CA ALA A 558 16.12 -16.63 -24.38
C ALA A 558 17.32 -16.16 -25.21
N ASN A 559 18.39 -16.95 -25.10
CA ASN A 559 19.45 -17.05 -26.11
C ASN A 559 19.30 -18.40 -26.85
N GLU A 560 20.23 -18.72 -27.74
CA GLU A 560 20.18 -19.94 -28.56
C GLU A 560 20.14 -21.22 -27.69
N GLU A 561 20.85 -21.26 -26.56
CA GLU A 561 20.83 -22.41 -25.63
C GLU A 561 19.47 -22.58 -24.96
N VAL A 562 18.86 -21.48 -24.51
CA VAL A 562 17.52 -21.49 -23.89
C VAL A 562 16.47 -21.94 -24.91
N VAL A 563 16.53 -21.46 -26.16
CA VAL A 563 15.62 -21.90 -27.23
C VAL A 563 15.70 -23.42 -27.42
N VAL A 564 16.91 -23.99 -27.48
CA VAL A 564 17.09 -25.45 -27.60
C VAL A 564 16.43 -26.19 -26.44
N ASP A 565 16.63 -25.74 -25.21
CA ASP A 565 16.02 -26.39 -24.04
C ASP A 565 14.50 -26.25 -23.99
N LEU A 566 13.93 -25.12 -24.42
CA LEU A 566 12.48 -24.95 -24.50
C LEU A 566 11.85 -25.86 -25.58
N ILE A 567 12.53 -26.05 -26.71
CA ILE A 567 12.09 -27.04 -27.72
C ILE A 567 12.12 -28.45 -27.12
N ARG A 568 13.21 -28.83 -26.43
CA ARG A 568 13.31 -30.14 -25.75
C ARG A 568 12.21 -30.34 -24.70
N LEU A 569 11.91 -29.30 -23.94
CA LEU A 569 10.86 -29.29 -22.93
C LEU A 569 9.48 -29.56 -23.55
N VAL A 570 9.14 -28.86 -24.63
CA VAL A 570 7.84 -29.04 -25.30
C VAL A 570 7.71 -30.39 -25.99
N LEU A 571 8.80 -30.94 -26.53
CA LEU A 571 8.82 -32.32 -27.02
C LEU A 571 8.58 -33.33 -25.89
N ALA A 572 9.19 -33.14 -24.72
CA ALA A 572 8.91 -33.99 -23.56
C ALA A 572 7.45 -33.85 -23.07
N VAL A 573 6.84 -32.68 -23.20
CA VAL A 573 5.40 -32.48 -22.91
C VAL A 573 4.52 -33.23 -23.92
N GLN A 574 4.90 -33.26 -25.21
CA GLN A 574 4.24 -34.11 -26.20
C GLN A 574 4.32 -35.59 -25.83
N ASP A 575 5.48 -36.05 -25.37
CA ASP A 575 5.69 -37.45 -24.95
C ASP A 575 4.80 -37.84 -23.77
N VAL A 576 4.55 -36.94 -22.81
CA VAL A 576 3.58 -37.17 -21.73
C VAL A 576 2.20 -37.49 -22.29
N ALA A 577 1.72 -36.70 -23.26
CA ALA A 577 0.40 -36.89 -23.87
C ALA A 577 0.32 -38.21 -24.65
N GLN A 578 1.45 -38.67 -25.19
CA GLN A 578 1.57 -39.89 -25.96
C GLN A 578 1.63 -41.14 -25.09
N VAL A 579 2.57 -41.22 -24.16
CA VAL A 579 2.77 -42.40 -23.29
C VAL A 579 1.66 -42.50 -22.24
N ASN A 580 1.23 -41.35 -21.71
CA ASN A 580 0.14 -41.23 -20.75
C ASN A 580 0.28 -42.11 -19.48
N GLU A 581 1.49 -42.24 -18.94
CA GLU A 581 1.75 -43.03 -17.71
C GLU A 581 0.91 -42.55 -16.50
N GLU A 582 0.54 -41.27 -16.49
CA GLU A 582 -0.21 -40.64 -15.39
C GLU A 582 -1.73 -40.70 -15.57
N ASN A 583 -2.23 -41.38 -16.60
CA ASN A 583 -3.66 -41.53 -16.89
C ASN A 583 -4.42 -40.19 -17.03
N LEU A 584 -3.83 -39.22 -17.73
CA LEU A 584 -4.43 -37.91 -17.94
C LEU A 584 -5.75 -38.02 -18.71
N PRO A 585 -6.74 -37.17 -18.39
CA PRO A 585 -7.97 -37.09 -19.17
C PRO A 585 -7.70 -36.75 -20.63
N VAL A 586 -8.57 -37.22 -21.52
CA VAL A 586 -8.49 -36.99 -22.98
C VAL A 586 -8.32 -35.50 -23.30
N TYR A 587 -9.07 -34.63 -22.63
CA TYR A 587 -8.96 -33.19 -22.81
C TYR A 587 -7.54 -32.68 -22.54
N ASN A 588 -6.94 -33.03 -21.40
CA ASN A 588 -5.59 -32.61 -21.02
C ASN A 588 -4.57 -33.13 -22.03
N ARG A 589 -4.68 -34.39 -22.48
CA ARG A 589 -3.81 -34.95 -23.52
C ARG A 589 -3.89 -34.14 -24.82
N CYS A 590 -5.10 -33.84 -25.30
CA CYS A 590 -5.31 -32.99 -26.47
C CYS A 590 -4.76 -31.57 -26.27
N ALA A 591 -4.95 -30.99 -25.09
CA ALA A 591 -4.43 -29.68 -24.73
C ALA A 591 -2.90 -29.62 -24.72
N LEU A 592 -2.21 -30.71 -24.32
CA LEU A 592 -0.76 -30.82 -24.43
C LEU A 592 -0.27 -30.83 -25.88
N TYR A 593 -0.93 -31.58 -26.77
CA TYR A 593 -0.60 -31.56 -28.20
C TYR A 593 -0.84 -30.18 -28.82
N ALA A 594 -1.93 -29.53 -28.45
CA ALA A 594 -2.28 -28.19 -28.91
C ALA A 594 -1.30 -27.13 -28.39
N LEU A 595 -0.91 -27.21 -27.12
CA LEU A 595 0.12 -26.36 -26.51
C LEU A 595 1.45 -26.51 -27.26
N GLY A 596 1.86 -27.74 -27.53
CA GLY A 596 3.08 -28.01 -28.29
C GLY A 596 3.02 -27.47 -29.71
N ALA A 597 1.89 -27.61 -30.41
CA ALA A 597 1.69 -27.06 -31.75
C ALA A 597 1.77 -25.54 -31.78
N ALA A 598 1.06 -24.86 -30.87
CA ALA A 598 1.07 -23.40 -30.78
C ALA A 598 2.47 -22.86 -30.49
N TYR A 599 3.17 -23.46 -29.51
CA TYR A 599 4.50 -22.99 -29.13
C TYR A 599 5.56 -23.28 -30.21
N LEU A 600 5.57 -24.48 -30.80
CA LEU A 600 6.53 -24.81 -31.86
C LEU A 600 6.29 -23.97 -33.12
N ASN A 601 5.03 -23.66 -33.44
CA ASN A 601 4.69 -22.71 -34.49
C ASN A 601 5.27 -21.31 -34.20
N LEU A 602 5.10 -20.80 -32.98
CA LEU A 602 5.66 -19.51 -32.57
C LEU A 602 7.20 -19.50 -32.62
N ILE A 603 7.86 -20.47 -31.98
CA ILE A 603 9.32 -20.48 -31.86
C ILE A 603 10.01 -20.71 -33.22
N SER A 604 9.37 -21.45 -34.14
CA SER A 604 9.91 -21.61 -35.49
C SER A 604 9.96 -20.27 -36.23
N GLN A 605 8.91 -19.45 -36.12
CA GLN A 605 8.87 -18.12 -36.73
C GLN A 605 9.82 -17.13 -36.03
N LEU A 606 10.03 -17.26 -34.71
CA LEU A 606 10.99 -16.43 -33.96
C LEU A 606 12.45 -16.72 -34.31
N THR A 607 12.81 -17.99 -34.54
CA THR A 607 14.18 -18.37 -34.90
C THR A 607 14.52 -18.04 -36.35
N THR A 608 13.52 -17.78 -37.20
CA THR A 608 13.67 -17.43 -38.62
C THR A 608 14.42 -18.47 -39.47
N VAL A 609 14.47 -19.73 -39.02
CA VAL A 609 15.09 -20.84 -39.76
C VAL A 609 14.07 -21.45 -40.73
N PRO A 610 14.20 -21.26 -42.06
CA PRO A 610 13.13 -21.63 -43.00
C PRO A 610 12.79 -23.13 -43.01
N ALA A 611 13.81 -23.99 -42.92
CA ALA A 611 13.61 -25.44 -42.88
C ALA A 611 12.86 -25.90 -41.63
N PHE A 612 13.07 -25.22 -40.49
CA PHE A 612 12.35 -25.49 -39.26
C PHE A 612 10.89 -25.03 -39.35
N CYS A 613 10.65 -23.81 -39.84
CA CYS A 613 9.30 -23.31 -40.11
C CYS A 613 8.51 -24.24 -41.04
N GLN A 614 9.15 -24.71 -42.11
CA GLN A 614 8.52 -25.61 -43.07
C GLN A 614 8.10 -26.92 -42.41
N HIS A 615 9.00 -27.57 -41.65
CA HIS A 615 8.68 -28.83 -40.98
C HIS A 615 7.51 -28.67 -39.99
N ILE A 616 7.52 -27.62 -39.16
CA ILE A 616 6.44 -27.35 -38.20
C ILE A 616 5.11 -27.10 -38.93
N HIS A 617 5.13 -26.34 -40.02
CA HIS A 617 3.94 -26.06 -40.83
C HIS A 617 3.37 -27.33 -41.48
N GLU A 618 4.22 -28.21 -42.02
CA GLU A 618 3.80 -29.50 -42.61
C GLU A 618 3.06 -30.37 -41.58
N VAL A 619 3.57 -30.47 -40.35
CA VAL A 619 2.90 -31.24 -39.28
C VAL A 619 1.56 -30.59 -38.89
N ILE A 620 1.51 -29.26 -38.77
CA ILE A 620 0.28 -28.53 -38.45
C ILE A 620 -0.78 -28.70 -39.55
N GLU A 621 -0.41 -28.57 -40.82
CA GLU A 621 -1.34 -28.77 -41.95
C GLU A 621 -1.86 -30.21 -42.02
N THR A 622 -1.02 -31.19 -41.68
CA THR A 622 -1.43 -32.60 -41.56
C THR A 622 -2.44 -32.77 -40.42
N ARG A 623 -2.18 -32.20 -39.24
CA ARG A 623 -3.12 -32.20 -38.11
C ARG A 623 -4.44 -31.49 -38.46
N LYS A 624 -4.43 -30.37 -39.19
CA LYS A 624 -5.67 -29.66 -39.60
C LYS A 624 -6.60 -30.55 -40.43
N LYS A 625 -6.04 -31.43 -41.26
CA LYS A 625 -6.82 -32.32 -42.13
C LYS A 625 -7.32 -33.57 -41.40
N GLU A 626 -6.48 -34.17 -40.57
CA GLU A 626 -6.71 -35.55 -40.08
C GLU A 626 -6.83 -35.66 -38.56
N ALA A 627 -6.30 -34.70 -37.79
CA ALA A 627 -6.30 -34.72 -36.33
C ALA A 627 -6.52 -33.31 -35.72
N PRO A 628 -7.63 -32.61 -36.05
CA PRO A 628 -7.86 -31.24 -35.60
C PRO A 628 -7.93 -31.11 -34.07
N TYR A 629 -8.37 -32.15 -33.37
CA TYR A 629 -8.39 -32.26 -31.90
C TYR A 629 -7.00 -32.19 -31.23
N MET A 630 -5.90 -32.09 -32.00
CA MET A 630 -4.53 -31.86 -31.51
C MET A 630 -4.05 -30.41 -31.72
N LEU A 631 -4.94 -29.53 -32.19
CA LEU A 631 -4.65 -28.13 -32.48
C LEU A 631 -5.43 -27.20 -31.54
N PRO A 632 -4.87 -26.03 -31.20
CA PRO A 632 -5.51 -25.06 -30.32
C PRO A 632 -6.94 -24.68 -30.73
N GLU A 633 -7.16 -24.52 -32.04
CA GLU A 633 -8.41 -24.01 -32.62
C GLU A 633 -9.62 -24.92 -32.36
N ASP A 634 -9.40 -26.21 -32.12
CA ASP A 634 -10.45 -27.20 -31.84
C ASP A 634 -10.50 -27.64 -30.37
N VAL A 635 -9.40 -27.44 -29.63
CA VAL A 635 -9.30 -27.85 -28.21
C VAL A 635 -9.79 -26.75 -27.27
N PHE A 636 -9.42 -25.49 -27.52
CA PHE A 636 -9.69 -24.36 -26.61
C PHE A 636 -10.94 -23.58 -27.03
N VAL A 637 -12.04 -24.31 -27.22
CA VAL A 637 -13.37 -23.79 -27.57
C VAL A 637 -14.41 -24.26 -26.55
N GLU A 638 -15.58 -23.62 -26.48
CA GLU A 638 -16.60 -23.96 -25.47
C GLU A 638 -17.03 -25.45 -25.47
N ARG A 639 -16.96 -26.11 -26.64
CA ARG A 639 -17.32 -27.53 -26.80
C ARG A 639 -16.33 -28.24 -27.73
N PRO A 640 -15.18 -28.72 -27.20
CA PRO A 640 -14.17 -29.35 -28.03
C PRO A 640 -14.65 -30.70 -28.55
N ARG A 641 -14.36 -30.98 -29.82
CA ARG A 641 -14.65 -32.29 -30.44
C ARG A 641 -13.47 -33.22 -30.23
N LEU A 642 -13.39 -33.82 -29.05
CA LEU A 642 -12.28 -34.68 -28.66
C LEU A 642 -12.43 -36.09 -29.26
N SER A 643 -11.32 -36.67 -29.74
CA SER A 643 -11.28 -38.09 -30.13
C SER A 643 -11.42 -38.98 -28.89
N GLN A 644 -12.23 -40.05 -28.97
CA GLN A 644 -12.37 -41.02 -27.89
C GLN A 644 -11.20 -41.99 -27.80
N ASN A 645 -10.37 -42.09 -28.85
CA ASN A 645 -9.19 -42.96 -28.85
C ASN A 645 -7.94 -42.17 -29.27
N LEU A 646 -7.03 -42.00 -28.31
CA LEU A 646 -5.72 -41.37 -28.47
C LEU A 646 -4.59 -42.41 -28.45
N ASP A 647 -4.92 -43.70 -28.36
CA ASP A 647 -3.93 -44.76 -28.31
C ASP A 647 -3.63 -45.22 -29.75
N GLY A 648 -2.39 -44.98 -30.20
CA GLY A 648 -1.98 -45.22 -31.59
C GLY A 648 -1.87 -43.95 -32.46
N VAL A 649 -1.53 -42.80 -31.87
CA VAL A 649 -1.18 -41.58 -32.64
C VAL A 649 -0.10 -41.91 -33.68
N VAL A 650 -0.38 -41.64 -34.95
CA VAL A 650 0.54 -41.88 -36.06
C VAL A 650 1.73 -40.93 -35.97
N ILE A 651 2.92 -41.42 -36.30
CA ILE A 651 4.18 -40.65 -36.23
C ILE A 651 4.18 -39.41 -37.15
N GLU A 652 3.25 -39.33 -38.11
CA GLU A 652 3.07 -38.18 -38.99
C GLU A 652 2.40 -36.99 -38.29
N PHE A 653 1.65 -37.23 -37.21
CA PHE A 653 1.05 -36.17 -36.41
C PHE A 653 2.00 -35.63 -35.33
N LEU A 654 3.15 -36.25 -35.10
CA LEU A 654 4.08 -35.88 -34.03
C LEU A 654 5.22 -35.00 -34.54
N PHE A 655 5.59 -34.01 -33.72
CA PHE A 655 6.82 -33.26 -33.94
C PHE A 655 8.02 -34.16 -33.59
N ARG A 656 8.87 -34.46 -34.58
CA ARG A 656 9.95 -35.45 -34.43
C ARG A 656 11.22 -34.78 -33.97
N GLN A 657 11.73 -35.16 -32.79
CA GLN A 657 12.99 -34.64 -32.24
C GLN A 657 14.17 -34.79 -33.22
N SER A 658 14.31 -35.95 -33.86
CA SER A 658 15.37 -36.19 -34.85
C SER A 658 15.27 -35.26 -36.05
N LYS A 659 14.06 -35.02 -36.57
CA LYS A 659 13.86 -34.12 -37.71
C LYS A 659 14.09 -32.67 -37.33
N ILE A 660 13.64 -32.24 -36.15
CA ILE A 660 13.87 -30.89 -35.62
C ILE A 660 15.37 -30.65 -35.39
N SER A 661 16.11 -31.64 -34.88
CA SER A 661 17.57 -31.56 -34.73
C SER A 661 18.31 -31.46 -36.06
N GLU A 662 17.87 -32.22 -37.07
CA GLU A 662 18.42 -32.14 -38.42
C GLU A 662 18.22 -30.75 -39.05
N VAL A 663 17.00 -30.20 -39.01
CA VAL A 663 16.70 -28.91 -39.67
C VAL A 663 17.26 -27.68 -38.94
N LEU A 664 17.54 -27.80 -37.64
CA LEU A 664 18.23 -26.77 -36.86
C LEU A 664 19.76 -26.95 -36.89
N GLY A 665 20.25 -28.14 -37.22
CA GLY A 665 21.67 -28.47 -37.35
C GLY A 665 22.34 -27.61 -38.43
N GLY A 666 23.24 -26.73 -38.01
CA GLY A 666 23.93 -25.79 -38.90
C GLY A 666 23.42 -24.34 -38.84
N SER A 667 22.36 -24.06 -38.08
CA SER A 667 21.80 -22.70 -37.89
C SER A 667 22.26 -22.03 -36.59
N GLY A 668 23.37 -22.48 -35.98
CA GLY A 668 23.90 -21.93 -34.72
C GLY A 668 23.29 -22.51 -33.44
N TYR A 669 22.28 -23.37 -33.54
CA TYR A 669 21.69 -24.09 -32.42
C TYR A 669 22.42 -25.41 -32.14
N ASN A 670 22.54 -25.79 -30.86
CA ASN A 670 23.24 -27.00 -30.44
C ASN A 670 22.39 -28.26 -30.73
N SER A 671 22.63 -28.88 -31.88
CA SER A 671 21.95 -30.11 -32.33
C SER A 671 22.21 -31.31 -31.41
N ASP A 672 23.42 -31.43 -30.86
CA ASP A 672 23.78 -32.55 -29.98
C ASP A 672 22.94 -32.54 -28.70
N ARG A 673 22.75 -31.36 -28.11
CA ARG A 673 21.89 -31.17 -26.95
C ARG A 673 20.42 -31.40 -27.30
N LEU A 674 19.98 -30.96 -28.48
CA LEU A 674 18.61 -31.15 -28.97
C LEU A 674 18.26 -32.62 -29.22
N CYS A 675 19.24 -33.46 -29.56
CA CYS A 675 19.06 -34.91 -29.69
C CYS A 675 18.83 -35.62 -28.35
N LEU A 676 19.15 -34.99 -27.22
CA LEU A 676 18.91 -35.55 -25.89
C LEU A 676 17.51 -35.17 -25.41
N PRO A 677 16.64 -36.12 -25.01
CA PRO A 677 15.33 -35.79 -24.45
C PRO A 677 15.48 -34.94 -23.18
N TYR A 678 14.49 -34.10 -22.89
CA TYR A 678 14.46 -33.37 -21.62
C TYR A 678 14.05 -34.34 -20.50
N ILE A 679 14.84 -34.36 -19.43
CA ILE A 679 14.55 -35.13 -18.22
C ILE A 679 14.45 -34.15 -17.05
N PRO A 680 13.30 -34.04 -16.37
CA PRO A 680 13.16 -33.17 -15.20
C PRO A 680 14.13 -33.62 -14.11
N GLN A 681 15.00 -32.71 -13.66
CA GLN A 681 15.95 -33.00 -12.58
C GLN A 681 15.21 -33.10 -11.24
N LEU A 682 15.53 -34.12 -10.44
CA LEU A 682 14.98 -34.31 -9.09
C LEU A 682 15.61 -33.30 -8.13
N THR A 683 14.80 -32.58 -7.37
CA THR A 683 15.28 -31.73 -6.27
C THR A 683 15.42 -32.56 -4.98
N ASP A 684 16.08 -32.01 -3.95
CA ASP A 684 16.17 -32.68 -2.64
C ASP A 684 14.79 -32.92 -2.00
N GLU A 685 13.78 -32.13 -2.34
CA GLU A 685 12.38 -32.38 -1.94
C GLU A 685 11.83 -33.69 -2.55
N ASP A 686 12.16 -34.01 -3.80
CA ASP A 686 11.74 -35.25 -4.46
C ASP A 686 12.48 -36.48 -3.92
N ARG A 687 13.73 -36.30 -3.48
CA ARG A 687 14.53 -37.38 -2.87
C ARG A 687 13.98 -37.79 -1.50
N LEU A 688 13.34 -36.86 -0.79
CA LEU A 688 12.73 -37.10 0.51
C LEU A 688 11.30 -37.66 0.40
N SER A 689 10.53 -37.27 -0.62
CA SER A 689 9.17 -37.81 -0.85
C SER A 689 9.17 -39.28 -1.28
N LYS A 690 10.14 -39.70 -2.11
CA LYS A 690 10.31 -41.11 -2.54
C LYS A 690 10.82 -42.06 -1.46
N ARG A 691 11.35 -41.56 -0.33
CA ARG A 691 11.76 -42.40 0.81
C ARG A 691 10.60 -43.04 1.58
N LYS A 692 9.35 -42.77 1.21
CA LYS A 692 8.16 -43.37 1.84
C LYS A 692 7.83 -44.81 1.40
N SER A 693 8.56 -45.44 0.47
CA SER A 693 8.10 -46.71 -0.12
C SER A 693 9.09 -47.89 -0.17
N ILE A 694 10.31 -47.84 0.37
CA ILE A 694 11.17 -49.04 0.43
C ILE A 694 11.89 -49.08 1.78
N GLY A 695 11.64 -50.16 2.52
CA GLY A 695 12.26 -50.43 3.81
C GLY A 695 13.79 -50.48 3.74
N GLU A 696 14.39 -49.94 4.81
CA GLU A 696 15.71 -50.26 5.34
C GLU A 696 16.77 -50.80 4.36
N THR A 697 17.64 -49.91 3.86
CA THR A 697 19.09 -50.13 3.97
C THR A 697 19.84 -48.82 3.77
N ILE A 698 20.73 -48.53 4.72
CA ILE A 698 21.56 -47.33 4.77
C ILE A 698 22.62 -47.43 3.68
N SER A 699 22.70 -46.42 2.80
CA SER A 699 23.90 -46.15 2.01
C SER A 699 24.09 -44.63 1.97
N LEU A 700 25.00 -44.16 2.83
CA LEU A 700 25.50 -42.80 2.86
C LEU A 700 26.54 -42.66 1.75
N GLN A 701 26.19 -42.00 0.64
CA GLN A 701 27.17 -41.35 -0.22
C GLN A 701 27.14 -39.86 0.09
N VAL A 702 28.22 -39.38 0.71
CA VAL A 702 28.52 -37.97 0.94
C VAL A 702 29.27 -37.49 -0.30
N GLU A 703 28.62 -36.72 -1.16
CA GLU A 703 29.32 -35.93 -2.18
C GLU A 703 29.77 -34.61 -1.56
N VAL A 704 31.09 -34.42 -1.56
CA VAL A 704 31.79 -33.21 -1.13
C VAL A 704 31.78 -32.23 -2.30
N GLU A 705 31.04 -31.13 -2.18
CA GLU A 705 31.13 -30.01 -3.12
C GLU A 705 32.45 -29.25 -2.91
N SER A 706 33.41 -29.47 -3.80
CA SER A 706 34.62 -28.67 -3.93
C SER A 706 34.29 -27.31 -4.57
N ARG A 707 34.28 -26.24 -3.77
CA ARG A 707 34.35 -24.85 -4.27
C ARG A 707 35.80 -24.55 -4.69
N ASN A 708 36.01 -24.13 -5.94
CA ASN A 708 37.27 -23.50 -6.35
C ASN A 708 37.05 -22.07 -6.87
N SER A 709 37.88 -21.21 -6.30
CA SER A 709 38.24 -19.83 -6.67
C SER A 709 39.17 -19.81 -7.91
N PRO A 710 39.50 -18.63 -8.49
CA PRO A 710 39.93 -18.52 -9.89
C PRO A 710 41.44 -18.70 -10.12
N GLU A 711 41.75 -18.91 -11.41
CA GLU A 711 43.03 -19.19 -12.07
C GLU A 711 44.24 -18.33 -11.66
N LYS A 712 45.40 -18.99 -11.49
CA LYS A 712 46.55 -18.99 -12.43
C LYS A 712 47.76 -19.60 -11.73
N GLU A 713 48.30 -20.70 -12.25
CA GLU A 713 49.76 -20.93 -12.35
C GLU A 713 50.08 -22.24 -13.10
N GLU A 714 51.34 -22.33 -13.49
CA GLU A 714 51.90 -23.00 -14.66
C GLU A 714 51.87 -24.55 -14.66
N ARG A 715 51.85 -25.11 -15.88
CA ARG A 715 52.04 -26.53 -16.15
C ARG A 715 53.46 -26.98 -15.77
N VAL A 716 53.58 -28.02 -14.95
CA VAL A 716 54.80 -28.83 -14.76
C VAL A 716 54.38 -30.32 -14.81
N PRO A 717 55.17 -31.24 -15.41
CA PRO A 717 54.67 -32.53 -15.87
C PRO A 717 54.56 -33.58 -14.74
N ALA A 718 53.67 -34.55 -14.96
CA ALA A 718 53.27 -35.58 -14.02
C ALA A 718 54.43 -36.52 -13.60
N GLU A 719 54.61 -36.72 -12.29
CA GLU A 719 55.29 -37.89 -11.73
C GLU A 719 54.26 -39.01 -11.48
N GLU A 720 54.64 -40.24 -11.85
CA GLU A 720 53.78 -41.42 -11.80
C GLU A 720 53.45 -41.85 -10.36
N ILE A 721 52.16 -41.85 -10.02
CA ILE A 721 51.63 -42.35 -8.75
C ILE A 721 51.67 -43.89 -8.76
N THR A 722 52.51 -44.49 -7.91
CA THR A 722 52.59 -45.95 -7.75
C THR A 722 51.53 -46.50 -6.79
N TYR A 723 51.14 -47.76 -7.01
CA TYR A 723 50.08 -48.48 -6.27
C TYR A 723 50.30 -48.54 -4.74
N GLU A 724 51.54 -48.58 -4.29
CA GLU A 724 51.92 -48.52 -2.87
C GLU A 724 51.51 -47.19 -2.21
N THR A 725 51.63 -46.08 -2.94
CA THR A 725 51.28 -44.73 -2.45
C THR A 725 49.76 -44.57 -2.26
N LEU A 726 48.97 -45.15 -3.17
CA LEU A 726 47.50 -45.19 -3.07
C LEU A 726 47.04 -46.10 -1.91
N LYS A 727 47.68 -47.25 -1.72
CA LYS A 727 47.33 -48.19 -0.64
C LYS A 727 47.58 -47.58 0.74
N LYS A 728 48.69 -46.83 0.90
CA LYS A 728 49.01 -46.16 2.16
C LYS A 728 48.04 -45.02 2.48
N ALA A 729 47.65 -44.24 1.46
CA ALA A 729 46.66 -43.16 1.61
C ALA A 729 45.26 -43.67 2.02
N ILE A 730 44.84 -44.83 1.50
CA ILE A 730 43.53 -45.42 1.86
C ILE A 730 43.52 -45.90 3.32
N VAL A 731 44.57 -46.59 3.76
CA VAL A 731 44.67 -47.09 5.15
C VAL A 731 44.73 -45.95 6.16
N ASP A 732 45.50 -44.90 5.87
CA ASP A 732 45.59 -43.72 6.72
C ASP A 732 44.25 -42.93 6.75
N SER A 733 43.50 -42.90 5.64
CA SER A 733 42.18 -42.22 5.59
C SER A 733 41.12 -42.91 6.47
N VAL A 734 41.11 -44.25 6.51
CA VAL A 734 40.12 -45.01 7.30
C VAL A 734 40.40 -44.86 8.80
N ALA A 735 41.68 -44.86 9.20
CA ALA A 735 42.06 -44.62 10.59
C ALA A 735 41.70 -43.20 11.07
N VAL A 736 41.88 -42.19 10.21
CA VAL A 736 41.50 -40.80 10.50
C VAL A 736 39.98 -40.65 10.57
N GLU A 737 39.23 -41.31 9.68
CA GLU A 737 37.77 -41.23 9.66
C GLU A 737 37.13 -41.91 10.87
N GLU A 738 37.72 -43.00 11.36
CA GLU A 738 37.29 -43.68 12.58
C GLU A 738 37.60 -42.86 13.84
N GLN A 739 38.76 -42.19 13.88
CA GLN A 739 39.12 -41.27 14.95
C GLN A 739 38.21 -40.03 14.99
N GLU A 740 37.83 -39.49 13.83
CA GLU A 740 36.91 -38.35 13.71
C GLU A 740 35.48 -38.76 14.12
N ARG A 741 35.06 -39.98 13.78
CA ARG A 741 33.76 -40.55 14.20
C ARG A 741 33.68 -40.73 15.71
N GLU A 742 34.73 -41.25 16.32
CA GLU A 742 34.82 -41.41 17.78
C GLU A 742 34.86 -40.04 18.49
N ARG A 743 35.59 -39.06 17.93
CA ARG A 743 35.59 -37.68 18.42
C ARG A 743 34.20 -37.04 18.36
N ARG A 744 33.46 -37.21 17.25
CA ARG A 744 32.08 -36.71 17.11
C ARG A 744 31.15 -37.36 18.14
N ARG A 745 31.31 -38.65 18.40
CA ARG A 745 30.54 -39.39 19.41
C ARG A 745 30.78 -38.85 20.82
N GLN A 746 32.04 -38.62 21.19
CA GLN A 746 32.42 -38.04 22.48
C GLN A 746 31.89 -36.61 22.66
N VAL A 747 31.87 -35.80 21.60
CA VAL A 747 31.29 -34.46 21.64
C VAL A 747 29.77 -34.54 21.89
N VAL A 748 29.06 -35.40 21.16
CA VAL A 748 27.60 -35.57 21.33
C VAL A 748 27.27 -36.07 22.73
N GLU A 749 28.01 -37.05 23.25
CA GLU A 749 27.81 -37.56 24.61
C GLU A 749 28.07 -36.47 25.67
N LYS A 750 29.11 -35.65 25.47
CA LYS A 750 29.42 -34.53 26.37
C LYS A 750 28.32 -33.46 26.36
N PHE A 751 27.74 -33.14 25.21
CA PHE A 751 26.61 -32.21 25.12
C PHE A 751 25.31 -32.74 25.73
N GLN A 752 25.13 -34.06 25.79
CA GLN A 752 23.95 -34.68 26.39
C GLN A 752 24.06 -34.86 27.90
N LYS A 753 25.27 -35.03 28.45
CA LYS A 753 25.48 -35.40 29.86
C LYS A 753 26.13 -34.31 30.72
N ALA A 754 26.76 -33.29 30.15
CA ALA A 754 27.44 -32.25 30.94
C ALA A 754 26.48 -31.15 31.42
N PRO A 755 26.68 -30.59 32.63
CA PRO A 755 25.90 -29.46 33.11
C PRO A 755 26.16 -28.20 32.28
N PHE A 756 25.14 -27.34 32.18
CA PHE A 756 25.12 -26.19 31.28
C PHE A 756 26.28 -25.21 31.53
N GLU A 757 26.68 -24.98 32.79
CA GLU A 757 27.81 -24.11 33.12
C GLU A 757 29.13 -24.59 32.49
N GLU A 758 29.35 -25.90 32.39
CA GLU A 758 30.59 -26.46 31.83
C GLU A 758 30.63 -26.31 30.29
N ILE A 759 29.47 -26.46 29.64
CA ILE A 759 29.30 -26.24 28.20
C ILE A 759 29.51 -24.75 27.87
N ALA A 760 28.92 -23.86 28.67
CA ALA A 760 29.06 -22.41 28.50
C ALA A 760 30.51 -21.95 28.69
N ALA A 761 31.21 -22.46 29.70
CA ALA A 761 32.63 -22.15 29.94
C ALA A 761 33.51 -22.62 28.77
N HIS A 762 33.25 -23.81 28.21
CA HIS A 762 34.00 -24.34 27.07
C HIS A 762 33.75 -23.54 25.78
N CYS A 763 32.50 -23.11 25.53
CA CYS A 763 32.17 -22.21 24.42
C CYS A 763 32.82 -20.82 24.59
N GLY A 764 32.82 -20.28 25.81
CA GLY A 764 33.51 -19.02 26.14
C GLY A 764 35.03 -19.10 25.89
N ALA A 765 35.67 -20.21 26.26
CA ALA A 765 37.10 -20.42 26.02
C ALA A 765 37.45 -20.54 24.52
N ARG A 766 36.60 -21.20 23.71
CA ARG A 766 36.78 -21.24 22.24
C ARG A 766 36.58 -19.88 21.59
N ALA A 767 35.62 -19.09 22.08
CA ALA A 767 35.41 -17.73 21.59
C ALA A 767 36.61 -16.82 21.89
N SER A 768 37.20 -16.92 23.09
CA SER A 768 38.41 -16.14 23.43
C SER A 768 39.63 -16.56 22.62
N LEU A 769 39.78 -17.86 22.32
CA LEU A 769 40.85 -18.37 21.45
C LEU A 769 40.69 -17.88 20.00
N LEU A 770 39.45 -17.87 19.48
CA LEU A 770 39.15 -17.34 18.15
C LEU A 770 39.43 -15.84 18.08
N GLN A 771 39.04 -15.09 19.12
CA GLN A 771 39.32 -13.66 19.21
C GLN A 771 40.82 -13.38 19.27
N SER A 772 41.59 -14.18 20.02
CA SER A 772 43.06 -14.09 20.08
C SER A 772 43.70 -14.37 18.71
N LYS A 773 43.23 -15.39 17.99
CA LYS A 773 43.67 -15.71 16.62
C LYS A 773 43.33 -14.59 15.63
N LEU A 774 42.13 -14.02 15.71
CA LEU A 774 41.72 -12.87 14.90
C LEU A 774 42.60 -11.65 15.18
N ASN A 775 42.89 -11.36 16.45
CA ASN A 775 43.79 -10.27 16.84
C ASN A 775 45.22 -10.49 16.31
N GLN A 776 45.73 -11.73 16.32
CA GLN A 776 47.00 -12.07 15.67
C GLN A 776 46.97 -11.82 14.15
N ILE A 777 45.88 -12.17 13.48
CA ILE A 777 45.71 -11.92 12.05
C ILE A 777 45.65 -10.42 11.76
N PHE A 778 44.93 -9.64 12.58
CA PHE A 778 44.89 -8.18 12.45
C PHE A 778 46.26 -7.54 12.69
N GLU A 779 47.04 -7.99 13.67
CA GLU A 779 48.44 -7.57 13.90
C GLU A 779 49.33 -7.84 12.68
N ILE A 780 49.15 -8.98 12.01
CA ILE A 780 49.90 -9.34 10.79
C ILE A 780 49.47 -8.49 9.60
N THR A 781 48.18 -8.12 9.52
CA THR A 781 47.61 -7.39 8.37
C THR A 781 47.86 -5.88 8.44
N ILE A 782 48.10 -5.33 9.64
CA ILE A 782 48.32 -3.88 9.86
C ILE A 782 49.80 -3.47 9.76
N ARG A 783 50.76 -4.41 9.67
CA ARG A 783 52.17 -4.06 9.42
C ARG A 783 52.45 -3.94 7.90
N PRO A 784 52.91 -2.77 7.40
CA PRO A 784 53.43 -2.68 6.04
C PRO A 784 54.74 -3.48 5.90
N PRO A 785 55.02 -4.07 4.72
CA PRO A 785 56.24 -4.87 4.51
C PRO A 785 57.50 -3.99 4.53
N PRO A 786 58.68 -4.54 4.90
CA PRO A 786 59.93 -3.78 4.86
C PRO A 786 60.35 -3.53 3.41
N SER A 787 60.66 -2.27 3.09
CA SER A 787 61.13 -1.88 1.75
C SER A 787 62.62 -2.24 1.56
N PRO A 788 63.02 -2.83 0.43
CA PRO A 788 64.43 -3.09 0.13
C PRO A 788 65.03 -1.93 -0.66
N SER A 789 65.87 -1.11 -0.02
CA SER A 789 67.06 -0.44 -0.63
C SER A 789 67.80 0.48 0.36
N GLY A 790 69.08 0.15 0.58
CA GLY A 790 70.24 1.05 0.75
C GLY A 790 70.16 2.33 1.60
N THR A 791 70.76 2.25 2.79
CA THR A 791 71.67 3.18 3.49
C THR A 791 71.82 4.63 2.95
N ILE A 792 71.59 5.63 3.82
CA ILE A 792 72.51 6.76 4.13
C ILE A 792 72.08 7.41 5.48
N THR A 793 73.08 7.97 6.14
CA THR A 793 73.32 8.37 7.53
C THR A 793 72.41 9.43 8.20
N ALA A 794 72.18 9.18 9.50
CA ALA A 794 71.95 10.05 10.67
C ALA A 794 71.81 11.59 10.54
N ALA A 795 70.73 12.16 11.12
CA ALA A 795 70.77 13.22 12.16
C ALA A 795 69.37 13.61 12.71
N TYR A 796 69.23 13.56 14.05
CA TYR A 796 68.43 14.38 14.99
C TYR A 796 66.98 14.87 14.70
N GLY A 797 66.03 14.45 15.57
CA GLY A 797 65.13 15.39 16.30
C GLY A 797 63.62 15.43 16.02
N GLN A 798 62.80 14.72 16.83
CA GLN A 798 61.44 15.07 17.35
C GLN A 798 60.26 15.40 16.36
N PRO A 799 58.98 15.49 16.80
CA PRO A 799 58.00 14.38 16.76
C PRO A 799 56.77 14.59 15.83
N GLN A 800 56.08 13.48 15.54
CA GLN A 800 54.66 13.31 15.12
C GLN A 800 54.02 14.33 14.15
N ASN A 801 53.81 13.90 12.90
CA ASN A 801 52.74 14.46 12.04
C ASN A 801 51.68 13.39 11.77
N HIS A 802 50.42 13.75 12.06
CA HIS A 802 49.22 12.98 11.75
C HIS A 802 49.13 12.68 10.25
N SER A 803 48.87 11.42 9.90
CA SER A 803 48.54 11.02 8.54
C SER A 803 47.10 11.43 8.22
N ILE A 804 46.95 12.27 7.19
CA ILE A 804 45.66 12.74 6.67
C ILE A 804 44.83 11.53 6.18
N PRO A 805 43.57 11.37 6.61
CA PRO A 805 42.72 10.27 6.16
C PRO A 805 42.45 10.33 4.66
N VAL A 806 42.45 9.17 4.00
CA VAL A 806 42.36 8.99 2.53
C VAL A 806 41.12 9.66 1.89
N TYR A 807 40.08 9.95 2.66
CA TYR A 807 38.89 10.66 2.20
C TYR A 807 39.19 12.13 1.81
N GLU A 808 40.04 12.83 2.57
CA GLU A 808 40.41 14.23 2.29
C GLU A 808 41.34 14.38 1.07
N MET A 809 42.01 13.31 0.65
CA MET A 809 42.81 13.30 -0.58
C MET A 809 41.97 13.07 -1.86
N LYS A 810 40.71 12.63 -1.73
CA LYS A 810 39.85 12.28 -2.89
C LYS A 810 38.77 13.32 -3.21
N PHE A 811 38.46 14.25 -2.31
CA PHE A 811 37.46 15.31 -2.52
C PHE A 811 37.89 16.63 -1.84
N PRO A 812 38.68 17.48 -2.51
CA PRO A 812 39.24 18.69 -1.90
C PRO A 812 38.24 19.84 -1.69
N ASP A 813 37.04 19.78 -2.29
CA ASP A 813 36.05 20.87 -2.24
C ASP A 813 34.96 20.69 -1.15
N LEU A 814 35.15 19.76 -0.20
CA LEU A 814 34.21 19.50 0.89
C LEU A 814 34.91 19.44 2.26
N GLY A 815 35.71 20.46 2.55
CA GLY A 815 36.16 20.81 3.90
C GLY A 815 35.75 22.25 4.24
N PRO A 816 35.45 22.56 5.51
CA PRO A 816 34.90 23.85 5.95
C PRO A 816 35.80 25.07 5.70
#